data_AF-A0A419JJA7-F1
#
_entry.id   AF-A0A419JJA7-F1
#
_cell.length_a   1.000
_cell.length_b   1.000
_cell.length_c   1.000
_cell.angle_alpha   90.00
_cell.angle_beta   90.00
_cell.angle_gamma   90.00
#
_symmetry.space_group_name_H-M   'P 1'
#
loop_
_entity.id
_entity.type
_entity.pdbx_description
1 polymer ?
#
loop_
_entity_poly.entity_id
_entity_poly.type
_entity_poly.pdbx_seq_one_letter_code
_entity_poly.pdbx_strand_id
1 'polypeptide(L)'
;MMEEYKWFLRDEVVDAGLCTFCGACAAICPNGRIEFRADGPALKEECPRNGQGACMDVCQRVVTFASKIGPNIFGFKAKPPSLLGQYETMVAARATDPKIQEAGQDGGAVTALLSYCMDQGLVDGIIATGDVGKPSSRVVRSKEELIETAGSKYSAVPVLSALKDAEDITNAAVVGLPCQVYGIRKTQFFPGMMAHGYEVGDNGERIKVPNVAYVIGLFCTENFNYDKLAGFMQEKGVDISTVRKAAIHLDSLIVTTDRGEHGFDLNDLWNAGCVQDGCVICRDAVSKLADVSAGYMGSGNGWTTLIGRTAKGALLIKAAEEAGYIETKPDIDLHRIEEFAGLKMQRFNWELARRLDEGKKVKFYWASDYPGVVGEVKGTFYVKIKTNAGIIDAKQIAKAAELAEKYGDGTLEVTARQCVEIQGVSGANVDKLMTEIYASGLATIGMGYVSACVGMDYCKEGLVETKKLASELTMAFAQKLTPHKMKVGIAGCANDCVRSRRHDIGIRGQVRPEIDTEKCNGCGRCAELCRVDAISIVLGKATIDRDKCVTCGWCIRGCPNEAAVEVERGYAMMIGANDARRPADGILLKSFCTKEEIPKLIDAVSNTFLKYRTKPGRERLGNVMRQVGEGRFIKEVLDQV
;
A
#
# COMPACT_ATOMS: atom_id res chain seq x y z
N MET A 1 36.13 23.12 -3.38
CA MET A 1 34.72 22.66 -3.33
C MET A 1 34.66 21.39 -4.14
N MET A 2 34.31 20.25 -3.55
CA MET A 2 34.04 19.04 -4.34
C MET A 2 32.81 19.33 -5.20
N GLU A 3 32.88 19.10 -6.51
CA GLU A 3 31.71 19.15 -7.38
C GLU A 3 30.66 18.16 -6.87
N GLU A 4 29.45 18.64 -6.58
CA GLU A 4 28.34 17.76 -6.22
C GLU A 4 27.85 17.03 -7.48
N TYR A 5 27.79 15.69 -7.41
CA TYR A 5 27.22 14.90 -8.48
C TYR A 5 25.72 15.18 -8.62
N LYS A 6 25.26 15.29 -9.87
CA LYS A 6 23.83 15.41 -10.17
C LYS A 6 23.08 14.22 -9.57
N TRP A 7 22.00 14.51 -8.83
CA TRP A 7 21.21 13.48 -8.18
C TRP A 7 19.76 13.91 -7.97
N PHE A 8 18.80 13.17 -8.56
CA PHE A 8 17.36 13.49 -8.44
C PHE A 8 16.90 13.80 -7.01
N LEU A 9 17.32 13.00 -6.01
CA LEU A 9 16.86 13.23 -4.63
C LEU A 9 17.50 14.47 -3.99
N ARG A 10 18.68 14.91 -4.41
CA ARG A 10 19.28 16.18 -3.98
C ARG A 10 18.34 17.32 -4.40
N ASP A 11 18.12 17.45 -5.70
CA ASP A 11 17.34 18.53 -6.32
C ASP A 11 15.84 18.52 -5.94
N GLU A 12 15.24 17.34 -5.79
CA GLU A 12 13.80 17.19 -5.68
C GLU A 12 13.31 17.00 -4.24
N VAL A 13 14.20 16.66 -3.30
CA VAL A 13 13.83 16.31 -1.91
C VAL A 13 14.73 16.99 -0.89
N VAL A 14 16.05 16.93 -1.03
CA VAL A 14 16.97 17.47 -0.02
C VAL A 14 16.99 18.98 -0.06
N ASP A 15 17.30 19.58 -1.21
CA ASP A 15 17.40 21.04 -1.37
C ASP A 15 16.04 21.73 -1.28
N ALA A 16 14.97 20.97 -1.54
CA ALA A 16 13.61 21.40 -1.28
C ALA A 16 13.25 21.41 0.22
N GLY A 17 14.16 21.02 1.12
CA GLY A 17 13.92 20.94 2.56
C GLY A 17 12.82 19.95 2.93
N LEU A 18 12.69 18.85 2.20
CA LEU A 18 11.67 17.80 2.43
C LEU A 18 12.25 16.58 3.13
N CYS A 19 13.57 16.35 3.04
CA CYS A 19 14.24 15.16 3.56
C CYS A 19 14.11 15.00 5.09
N THR A 20 13.66 13.83 5.53
CA THR A 20 13.51 13.48 6.96
C THR A 20 14.61 12.57 7.50
N PHE A 21 15.72 12.41 6.78
CA PHE A 21 16.83 11.56 7.22
C PHE A 21 16.45 10.09 7.53
N CYS A 22 15.55 9.48 6.74
CA CYS A 22 15.10 8.11 7.08
C CYS A 22 16.11 6.99 6.75
N GLY A 23 17.00 7.18 5.78
CA GLY A 23 17.99 6.18 5.38
C GLY A 23 17.55 5.19 4.28
N ALA A 24 16.27 5.16 3.88
CA ALA A 24 15.77 4.15 2.92
C ALA A 24 16.49 4.18 1.56
N CYS A 25 16.86 5.37 1.07
CA CYS A 25 17.58 5.52 -0.20
C CYS A 25 18.95 4.83 -0.18
N ALA A 26 19.69 4.92 0.93
CA ALA A 26 20.97 4.25 1.08
C ALA A 26 20.81 2.75 1.28
N ALA A 27 19.77 2.33 2.02
CA ALA A 27 19.47 0.92 2.27
C ALA A 27 19.22 0.10 1.00
N ILE A 28 18.70 0.74 -0.06
CA ILE A 28 18.35 0.07 -1.32
C ILE A 28 19.31 0.41 -2.48
N CYS A 29 20.37 1.18 -2.23
CA CYS A 29 21.36 1.51 -3.25
C CYS A 29 22.30 0.32 -3.48
N PRO A 30 22.22 -0.40 -4.61
CA PRO A 30 23.00 -1.64 -4.80
C PRO A 30 24.51 -1.42 -4.90
N ASN A 31 24.93 -0.17 -5.14
CA ASN A 31 26.33 0.21 -5.28
C ASN A 31 26.84 1.06 -4.10
N GLY A 32 26.03 1.21 -3.04
CA GLY A 32 26.46 1.92 -1.83
C GLY A 32 26.90 3.37 -2.04
N ARG A 33 26.38 4.06 -3.08
CA ARG A 33 26.84 5.40 -3.51
C ARG A 33 26.41 6.55 -2.61
N ILE A 34 25.49 6.31 -1.69
CA ILE A 34 24.87 7.36 -0.87
C ILE A 34 25.53 7.39 0.49
N GLU A 35 25.98 8.58 0.89
CA GLU A 35 26.40 8.92 2.26
C GLU A 35 25.46 9.95 2.86
N PHE A 36 25.49 10.12 4.19
CA PHE A 36 24.73 11.14 4.90
C PHE A 36 25.71 12.15 5.52
N ARG A 37 25.52 13.42 5.18
CA ARG A 37 26.24 14.59 5.71
C ARG A 37 25.32 15.37 6.65
N ALA A 38 25.77 16.51 7.17
CA ALA A 38 24.98 17.38 8.05
C ALA A 38 23.66 17.88 7.42
N ASP A 39 23.72 18.19 6.13
CA ASP A 39 22.67 18.83 5.33
C ASP A 39 21.77 17.84 4.58
N GLY A 40 22.12 16.56 4.55
CA GLY A 40 21.35 15.57 3.82
C GLY A 40 22.14 14.37 3.32
N PRO A 41 21.46 13.41 2.69
CA PRO A 41 22.15 12.43 1.88
C PRO A 41 22.82 13.10 0.67
N ALA A 42 23.97 12.58 0.27
CA ALA A 42 24.73 13.00 -0.90
C ALA A 42 25.35 11.79 -1.61
N LEU A 43 25.76 11.97 -2.86
CA LEU A 43 26.49 10.95 -3.60
C LEU A 43 28.00 11.04 -3.32
N LYS A 44 28.62 9.89 -3.04
CA LYS A 44 30.08 9.73 -2.93
C LYS A 44 30.77 9.66 -4.28
N GLU A 45 30.05 9.19 -5.29
CA GLU A 45 30.51 9.01 -6.67
C GLU A 45 29.33 9.20 -7.63
N GLU A 46 29.64 9.40 -8.91
CA GLU A 46 28.61 9.61 -9.94
C GLU A 46 27.64 8.41 -10.02
N CYS A 47 26.35 8.70 -10.05
CA CYS A 47 25.31 7.70 -10.30
C CYS A 47 24.95 7.71 -11.80
N PRO A 48 25.18 6.63 -12.57
CA PRO A 48 24.84 6.58 -13.99
C PRO A 48 23.33 6.76 -14.26
N ARG A 49 22.48 6.58 -13.24
CA ARG A 49 21.02 6.79 -13.33
C ARG A 49 20.57 8.18 -12.86
N ASN A 50 21.50 9.02 -12.41
CA ASN A 50 21.20 10.32 -11.82
C ASN A 50 20.09 10.24 -10.74
N GLY A 51 20.11 9.18 -9.92
CA GLY A 51 19.11 8.95 -8.87
C GLY A 51 17.72 8.48 -9.33
N GLN A 52 17.48 8.25 -10.63
CA GLN A 52 16.23 7.71 -11.17
C GLN A 52 16.17 6.18 -11.02
N GLY A 53 16.33 5.72 -9.79
CA GLY A 53 16.42 4.30 -9.46
C GLY A 53 15.72 3.93 -8.17
N ALA A 54 16.16 2.85 -7.54
CA ALA A 54 15.55 2.29 -6.35
C ALA A 54 15.43 3.32 -5.21
N CYS A 55 16.44 4.21 -5.09
CA CYS A 55 16.43 5.30 -4.12
C CYS A 55 15.25 6.27 -4.29
N MET A 56 14.90 6.64 -5.52
CA MET A 56 13.74 7.50 -5.82
C MET A 56 12.44 6.77 -5.45
N ASP A 57 12.35 5.51 -5.83
CA ASP A 57 11.15 4.69 -5.65
C ASP A 57 10.86 4.37 -4.17
N VAL A 58 11.87 4.23 -3.30
CA VAL A 58 11.67 4.05 -1.84
C VAL A 58 11.55 5.36 -1.06
N CYS A 59 11.92 6.50 -1.64
CA CYS A 59 11.86 7.79 -0.94
C CYS A 59 10.41 8.19 -0.63
N GLN A 60 10.05 8.23 0.65
CA GLN A 60 8.68 8.60 1.07
C GLN A 60 8.29 10.04 0.74
N ARG A 61 9.28 10.92 0.50
CA ARG A 61 9.06 12.32 0.10
C ARG A 61 8.85 12.53 -1.39
N VAL A 62 9.13 11.52 -2.20
CA VAL A 62 8.68 11.50 -3.60
C VAL A 62 7.20 11.13 -3.62
N VAL A 63 6.85 10.06 -2.92
CA VAL A 63 5.49 9.52 -2.82
C VAL A 63 5.43 8.54 -1.66
N THR A 64 4.36 8.53 -0.88
CA THR A 64 4.18 7.59 0.26
C THR A 64 3.58 6.26 -0.16
N PHE A 65 2.65 6.25 -1.12
CA PHE A 65 1.87 5.08 -1.55
C PHE A 65 1.09 4.39 -0.43
N ALA A 66 0.61 5.11 0.59
CA ALA A 66 -0.13 4.48 1.69
C ALA A 66 -1.40 3.75 1.20
N SER A 67 -2.08 4.25 0.17
CA SER A 67 -3.25 3.56 -0.43
C SER A 67 -2.93 2.22 -1.08
N LYS A 68 -1.66 1.98 -1.46
CA LYS A 68 -1.22 0.69 -2.01
C LYS A 68 -0.64 -0.23 -0.93
N ILE A 69 0.07 0.35 0.03
CA ILE A 69 0.72 -0.41 1.11
C ILE A 69 -0.30 -0.84 2.16
N GLY A 70 -1.12 0.10 2.64
CA GLY A 70 -2.10 -0.08 3.72
C GLY A 70 -2.98 -1.32 3.57
N PRO A 71 -3.71 -1.48 2.44
CA PRO A 71 -4.55 -2.66 2.25
C PRO A 71 -3.80 -4.00 2.37
N ASN A 72 -2.52 -4.06 1.99
CA ASN A 72 -1.75 -5.30 2.07
C ASN A 72 -1.29 -5.61 3.50
N ILE A 73 -1.02 -4.59 4.31
CA ILE A 73 -0.65 -4.78 5.72
C ILE A 73 -1.87 -4.99 6.63
N PHE A 74 -3.05 -4.49 6.24
CA PHE A 74 -4.29 -4.58 7.02
C PHE A 74 -5.29 -5.63 6.51
N GLY A 75 -4.88 -6.54 5.62
CA GLY A 75 -5.74 -7.61 5.12
C GLY A 75 -6.97 -7.10 4.34
N PHE A 76 -6.80 -6.04 3.55
CA PHE A 76 -7.81 -5.41 2.69
C PHE A 76 -9.02 -4.80 3.42
N LYS A 77 -8.91 -4.55 4.73
CA LYS A 77 -9.94 -3.89 5.55
C LYS A 77 -9.74 -2.36 5.64
N ALA A 78 -9.34 -1.70 4.56
CA ALA A 78 -8.97 -0.28 4.61
C ALA A 78 -10.15 0.61 5.05
N LYS A 79 -9.96 1.36 6.15
CA LYS A 79 -10.90 2.38 6.62
C LYS A 79 -10.60 3.75 5.99
N PRO A 80 -11.57 4.68 5.97
CA PRO A 80 -11.31 6.07 5.59
C PRO A 80 -10.13 6.64 6.40
N PRO A 81 -9.32 7.54 5.82
CA PRO A 81 -8.21 8.15 6.53
C PRO A 81 -8.67 8.90 7.78
N SER A 82 -7.98 8.67 8.89
CA SER A 82 -8.18 9.39 10.16
C SER A 82 -6.84 9.84 10.74
N LEU A 83 -6.88 10.72 11.74
CA LEU A 83 -5.67 11.14 12.45
C LEU A 83 -4.95 9.97 13.11
N LEU A 84 -5.70 9.04 13.70
CA LEU A 84 -5.12 7.83 14.30
C LEU A 84 -4.72 6.80 13.25
N GLY A 85 -5.41 6.72 12.11
CA GLY A 85 -5.25 5.63 11.14
C GLY A 85 -5.95 4.35 11.58
N GLN A 86 -5.74 3.26 10.84
CA GLN A 86 -6.33 1.95 11.15
C GLN A 86 -5.57 1.23 12.29
N TYR A 87 -6.30 0.52 13.14
CA TYR A 87 -5.77 -0.35 14.18
C TYR A 87 -6.78 -1.46 14.54
N GLU A 88 -6.27 -2.54 15.14
CA GLU A 88 -7.03 -3.69 15.65
C GLU A 88 -7.21 -3.60 17.17
N THR A 89 -6.20 -3.14 17.91
CA THR A 89 -6.26 -2.99 19.38
C THR A 89 -5.42 -1.81 19.87
N MET A 90 -5.71 -1.33 21.07
CA MET A 90 -4.95 -0.29 21.77
C MET A 90 -4.94 -0.56 23.27
N VAL A 91 -3.76 -0.54 23.88
CA VAL A 91 -3.56 -0.83 25.32
C VAL A 91 -2.44 0.04 25.89
N ALA A 92 -2.49 0.32 27.18
CA ALA A 92 -1.33 0.84 27.91
C ALA A 92 -0.51 -0.37 28.38
N ALA A 93 0.80 -0.37 28.15
CA ALA A 93 1.69 -1.46 28.52
C ALA A 93 3.00 -0.97 29.17
N ARG A 94 3.61 -1.82 29.99
CA ARG A 94 5.00 -1.66 30.46
C ARG A 94 5.69 -3.02 30.55
N ALA A 95 7.01 -3.02 30.43
CA ALA A 95 7.85 -4.18 30.64
C ALA A 95 7.67 -4.71 32.07
N THR A 96 7.79 -6.02 32.27
CA THR A 96 7.82 -6.63 33.62
C THR A 96 9.24 -6.71 34.19
N ASP A 97 10.26 -6.74 33.31
CA ASP A 97 11.67 -6.73 33.71
C ASP A 97 12.09 -5.33 34.21
N PRO A 98 12.53 -5.20 35.48
CA PRO A 98 12.98 -3.92 36.04
C PRO A 98 14.13 -3.27 35.27
N LYS A 99 15.05 -4.06 34.70
CA LYS A 99 16.18 -3.52 33.91
C LYS A 99 15.68 -2.84 32.63
N ILE A 100 14.68 -3.45 31.98
CA ILE A 100 14.05 -2.89 30.79
C ILE A 100 13.23 -1.66 31.15
N GLN A 101 12.52 -1.68 32.27
CA GLN A 101 11.77 -0.51 32.74
C GLN A 101 12.69 0.69 33.00
N GLU A 102 13.83 0.47 33.65
CA GLU A 102 14.79 1.52 34.00
C GLU A 102 15.48 2.12 32.77
N ALA A 103 15.92 1.28 31.83
CA ALA A 103 16.55 1.72 30.59
C ALA A 103 15.54 2.32 29.59
N GLY A 104 14.29 1.87 29.66
CA GLY A 104 13.21 2.20 28.74
C GLY A 104 12.59 3.58 28.96
N GLN A 105 12.05 4.13 27.88
CA GLN A 105 11.13 5.26 27.92
C GLN A 105 9.74 4.74 28.32
N ASP A 106 9.05 5.45 29.22
CA ASP A 106 7.62 5.25 29.54
C ASP A 106 7.23 3.79 29.79
N GLY A 107 8.03 3.07 30.58
CA GLY A 107 7.78 1.68 30.95
C GLY A 107 8.43 0.63 30.05
N GLY A 108 9.19 1.01 29.02
CA GLY A 108 10.07 0.08 28.28
C GLY A 108 9.37 -0.99 27.45
N ALA A 109 8.07 -0.81 27.14
CA ALA A 109 7.26 -1.82 26.47
C ALA A 109 7.81 -2.24 25.10
N VAL A 110 8.37 -1.30 24.31
CA VAL A 110 8.98 -1.61 23.01
C VAL A 110 10.16 -2.58 23.15
N THR A 111 11.06 -2.31 24.08
CA THR A 111 12.23 -3.14 24.37
C THR A 111 11.80 -4.53 24.86
N ALA A 112 10.75 -4.61 25.67
CA ALA A 112 10.19 -5.89 26.12
C ALA A 112 9.56 -6.71 24.98
N LEU A 113 8.77 -6.08 24.09
CA LEU A 113 8.21 -6.74 22.91
C LEU A 113 9.31 -7.31 22.01
N LEU A 114 10.38 -6.56 21.80
CA LEU A 114 11.51 -6.98 20.98
C LEU A 114 12.33 -8.10 21.64
N SER A 115 12.49 -8.05 22.97
CA SER A 115 13.11 -9.12 23.74
C SER A 115 12.33 -10.43 23.62
N TYR A 116 10.99 -10.36 23.70
CA TYR A 116 10.10 -11.49 23.43
C TYR A 116 10.30 -12.03 22.00
N CYS A 117 10.34 -11.14 20.99
CA CYS A 117 10.58 -11.56 19.61
C CYS A 117 11.90 -12.31 19.43
N MET A 118 12.98 -11.88 20.10
CA MET A 118 14.28 -12.55 20.05
C MET A 118 14.23 -13.93 20.72
N ASP A 119 13.63 -14.03 21.91
CA ASP A 119 13.54 -15.31 22.65
C ASP A 119 12.70 -16.37 21.93
N GLN A 120 11.63 -15.93 21.26
CA GLN A 120 10.78 -16.82 20.49
C GLN A 120 11.34 -17.13 19.08
N GLY A 121 12.52 -16.61 18.74
CA GLY A 121 13.12 -16.77 17.42
C GLY A 121 12.29 -16.15 16.29
N LEU A 122 11.41 -15.19 16.62
CA LEU A 122 10.61 -14.46 15.63
C LEU A 122 11.46 -13.48 14.82
N VAL A 123 12.55 -12.99 15.43
CA VAL A 123 13.58 -12.16 14.81
C VAL A 123 14.96 -12.57 15.30
N ASP A 124 15.96 -12.45 14.42
CA ASP A 124 17.38 -12.71 14.71
C ASP A 124 18.22 -11.43 14.67
N GLY A 125 17.60 -10.27 14.41
CA GLY A 125 18.22 -8.97 14.59
C GLY A 125 17.24 -7.80 14.59
N ILE A 126 17.67 -6.66 15.10
CA ILE A 126 16.85 -5.47 15.24
C ILE A 126 17.58 -4.26 14.68
N ILE A 127 16.90 -3.47 13.85
CA ILE A 127 17.40 -2.20 13.33
C ILE A 127 16.77 -1.06 14.15
N ALA A 128 17.61 -0.29 14.83
CA ALA A 128 17.17 0.78 15.72
C ALA A 128 18.18 1.93 15.78
N THR A 129 17.80 3.03 16.43
CA THR A 129 18.73 4.11 16.80
C THR A 129 19.46 3.73 18.08
N GLY A 130 20.79 3.72 18.06
CA GLY A 130 21.62 3.62 19.26
C GLY A 130 22.28 4.94 19.62
N ASP A 131 22.98 4.96 20.77
CA ASP A 131 23.79 6.06 21.31
C ASP A 131 22.99 7.34 21.62
N VAL A 132 23.10 7.89 22.82
CA VAL A 132 22.34 9.12 23.19
C VAL A 132 23.07 10.39 22.75
N GLY A 133 24.35 10.55 23.13
CA GLY A 133 25.11 11.77 22.87
C GLY A 133 25.53 11.96 21.41
N LYS A 134 25.58 10.88 20.61
CA LYS A 134 25.76 10.93 19.16
C LYS A 134 24.97 9.80 18.50
N PRO A 135 23.66 10.00 18.27
CA PRO A 135 22.79 8.96 17.77
C PRO A 135 23.28 8.34 16.46
N SER A 136 23.21 7.01 16.37
CA SER A 136 23.73 6.23 15.25
C SER A 136 22.75 5.14 14.80
N SER A 137 22.87 4.69 13.55
CA SER A 137 22.10 3.54 13.04
C SER A 137 22.76 2.27 13.58
N ARG A 138 22.02 1.43 14.31
CA ARG A 138 22.54 0.19 14.89
C ARG A 138 21.83 -1.05 14.33
N VAL A 139 22.62 -2.12 14.21
CA VAL A 139 22.14 -3.49 14.00
C VAL A 139 22.37 -4.23 15.31
N VAL A 140 21.29 -4.51 16.03
CA VAL A 140 21.27 -5.15 17.35
C VAL A 140 21.13 -6.66 17.17
N ARG A 141 22.04 -7.42 17.78
CA ARG A 141 22.11 -8.89 17.68
C ARG A 141 21.89 -9.61 19.00
N SER A 142 21.95 -8.89 20.12
CA SER A 142 21.78 -9.42 21.48
C SER A 142 20.79 -8.59 22.29
N LYS A 143 20.28 -9.15 23.40
CA LYS A 143 19.39 -8.41 24.30
C LYS A 143 20.12 -7.33 25.06
N GLU A 144 21.39 -7.56 25.36
CA GLU A 144 22.27 -6.60 26.01
C GLU A 144 22.41 -5.35 25.12
N GLU A 145 22.73 -5.54 23.84
CA GLU A 145 22.74 -4.46 22.84
C GLU A 145 21.35 -3.80 22.70
N LEU A 146 20.26 -4.58 22.77
CA LEU A 146 18.91 -4.03 22.68
C LEU A 146 18.62 -3.07 23.84
N ILE A 147 18.99 -3.43 25.07
CA ILE A 147 18.81 -2.58 26.26
C ILE A 147 19.66 -1.31 26.14
N GLU A 148 20.88 -1.40 25.62
CA GLU A 148 21.74 -0.24 25.36
C GLU A 148 21.12 0.75 24.36
N THR A 149 20.30 0.26 23.41
CA THR A 149 19.54 1.12 22.49
C THR A 149 18.24 1.69 23.07
N ALA A 150 17.87 1.37 24.31
CA ALA A 150 16.63 1.84 24.94
C ALA A 150 16.68 3.32 25.34
N GLY A 151 15.51 3.95 25.48
CA GLY A 151 15.35 5.37 25.79
C GLY A 151 15.28 6.28 24.55
N SER A 152 14.87 7.54 24.73
CA SER A 152 14.71 8.49 23.61
C SER A 152 16.03 9.09 23.13
N LYS A 153 16.09 9.31 21.81
CA LYS A 153 17.18 10.01 21.12
C LYS A 153 16.57 11.08 20.23
N TYR A 154 16.90 12.34 20.51
CA TYR A 154 16.32 13.51 19.83
C TYR A 154 17.27 14.08 18.78
N SER A 155 17.87 13.22 17.96
CA SER A 155 18.54 13.65 16.73
C SER A 155 18.18 12.74 15.56
N ALA A 156 18.08 13.32 14.37
CA ALA A 156 17.72 12.61 13.15
C ALA A 156 18.88 11.71 12.70
N VAL A 157 18.58 10.43 12.50
CA VAL A 157 19.55 9.41 12.09
C VAL A 157 18.96 8.61 10.94
N PRO A 158 19.77 8.28 9.91
CA PRO A 158 19.35 7.42 8.81
C PRO A 158 19.24 5.95 9.22
N VAL A 159 18.40 5.62 10.22
CA VAL A 159 18.30 4.28 10.82
C VAL A 159 18.20 3.16 9.80
N LEU A 160 17.43 3.35 8.73
CA LEU A 160 17.25 2.32 7.72
C LEU A 160 18.52 2.02 6.92
N SER A 161 19.53 2.90 6.91
CA SER A 161 20.80 2.64 6.22
C SER A 161 21.52 1.43 6.80
N ALA A 162 21.30 1.09 8.08
CA ALA A 162 21.87 -0.08 8.73
C ALA A 162 21.34 -1.41 8.18
N LEU A 163 20.24 -1.41 7.40
CA LEU A 163 19.76 -2.62 6.72
C LEU A 163 20.79 -3.21 5.75
N LYS A 164 21.71 -2.38 5.22
CA LYS A 164 22.80 -2.85 4.35
C LYS A 164 23.88 -3.62 5.12
N ASP A 165 23.99 -3.37 6.43
CA ASP A 165 25.00 -3.94 7.31
C ASP A 165 24.43 -5.15 8.09
N ALA A 166 23.27 -5.65 7.66
CA ALA A 166 22.47 -6.70 8.27
C ALA A 166 22.30 -7.90 7.34
N GLU A 167 23.31 -8.20 6.50
CA GLU A 167 23.27 -9.32 5.55
C GLU A 167 23.23 -10.69 6.24
N ASP A 168 23.72 -10.76 7.48
CA ASP A 168 23.70 -11.95 8.34
C ASP A 168 22.34 -12.21 9.02
N ILE A 169 21.43 -11.23 8.99
CA ILE A 169 20.12 -11.30 9.62
C ILE A 169 19.11 -11.86 8.62
N THR A 170 18.37 -12.89 9.02
CA THR A 170 17.31 -13.46 8.18
C THR A 170 16.00 -12.70 8.38
N ASN A 171 15.60 -12.48 9.63
CA ASN A 171 14.35 -11.87 10.05
C ASN A 171 14.62 -10.68 10.99
N ALA A 172 14.56 -9.47 10.45
CA ALA A 172 14.74 -8.24 11.21
C ALA A 172 13.43 -7.72 11.82
N ALA A 173 13.49 -7.16 13.02
CA ALA A 173 12.55 -6.11 13.43
C ALA A 173 13.15 -4.72 13.14
N VAL A 174 12.30 -3.74 12.84
CA VAL A 174 12.72 -2.35 12.67
C VAL A 174 11.96 -1.47 13.64
N VAL A 175 12.70 -0.70 14.45
CA VAL A 175 12.15 0.35 15.31
C VAL A 175 12.42 1.69 14.65
N GLY A 176 11.38 2.48 14.39
CA GLY A 176 11.57 3.75 13.72
C GLY A 176 10.46 4.76 13.93
N LEU A 177 10.79 6.01 13.62
CA LEU A 177 9.84 7.12 13.56
C LEU A 177 8.90 6.97 12.34
N PRO A 178 7.77 7.71 12.28
CA PRO A 178 6.81 7.56 11.19
C PRO A 178 7.44 7.66 9.79
N CYS A 179 8.37 8.59 9.58
CA CYS A 179 9.07 8.73 8.31
C CYS A 179 9.94 7.51 7.92
N GLN A 180 10.53 6.83 8.91
CA GLN A 180 11.28 5.58 8.74
C GLN A 180 10.31 4.41 8.53
N VAL A 181 9.15 4.41 9.19
CA VAL A 181 8.08 3.42 8.92
C VAL A 181 7.62 3.48 7.47
N TYR A 182 7.34 4.67 6.91
CA TYR A 182 7.04 4.77 5.46
C TYR A 182 8.20 4.28 4.59
N GLY A 183 9.44 4.66 4.92
CA GLY A 183 10.63 4.23 4.20
C GLY A 183 10.79 2.71 4.16
N ILE A 184 10.69 2.04 5.31
CA ILE A 184 10.85 0.58 5.39
C ILE A 184 9.70 -0.15 4.74
N ARG A 185 8.46 0.31 4.89
CA ARG A 185 7.32 -0.28 4.17
C ARG A 185 7.51 -0.15 2.67
N LYS A 186 7.98 1.00 2.19
CA LYS A 186 8.28 1.15 0.77
C LYS A 186 9.39 0.20 0.31
N THR A 187 10.40 -0.06 1.13
CA THR A 187 11.41 -1.09 0.86
C THR A 187 10.83 -2.51 0.82
N GLN A 188 9.95 -2.88 1.76
CA GLN A 188 9.30 -4.21 1.78
C GLN A 188 8.41 -4.44 0.55
N PHE A 189 7.66 -3.42 0.14
CA PHE A 189 6.75 -3.51 -1.01
C PHE A 189 7.42 -3.07 -2.32
N PHE A 190 8.69 -2.67 -2.29
CA PHE A 190 9.47 -2.25 -3.46
C PHE A 190 9.32 -3.24 -4.62
N PRO A 191 9.55 -4.56 -4.44
CA PRO A 191 9.21 -5.59 -5.42
C PRO A 191 7.88 -5.42 -6.16
N GLY A 192 6.81 -5.04 -5.48
CA GLY A 192 5.46 -4.96 -6.03
C GLY A 192 5.10 -3.61 -6.66
N MET A 193 5.88 -2.56 -6.41
CA MET A 193 5.51 -1.18 -6.73
C MET A 193 6.15 -0.61 -8.00
N MET A 194 7.12 -1.30 -8.60
CA MET A 194 8.09 -0.72 -9.56
C MET A 194 7.63 -0.62 -11.02
N ALA A 195 8.24 0.30 -11.77
CA ALA A 195 8.33 0.29 -13.25
C ALA A 195 9.72 -0.17 -13.77
N HIS A 196 10.76 -0.02 -12.95
CA HIS A 196 12.13 -0.48 -13.22
C HIS A 196 12.31 -1.90 -12.66
N GLY A 197 12.91 -2.81 -13.45
CA GLY A 197 13.24 -4.14 -12.92
C GLY A 197 14.19 -4.02 -11.73
N TYR A 198 14.29 -5.06 -10.89
CA TYR A 198 15.21 -5.08 -9.75
C TYR A 198 16.57 -4.51 -10.15
N GLU A 199 16.96 -3.42 -9.48
CA GLU A 199 18.26 -2.83 -9.74
C GLU A 199 19.34 -3.81 -9.30
N VAL A 200 20.33 -3.92 -10.17
CA VAL A 200 21.49 -4.78 -9.99
C VAL A 200 22.67 -3.84 -9.88
N GLY A 201 23.55 -4.12 -8.92
CA GLY A 201 24.81 -3.42 -8.75
C GLY A 201 25.77 -3.71 -9.90
N ASP A 202 26.88 -3.01 -9.89
CA ASP A 202 27.92 -3.10 -10.91
C ASP A 202 28.59 -4.48 -10.90
N ASN A 203 28.52 -5.19 -9.77
CA ASN A 203 28.95 -6.57 -9.59
C ASN A 203 27.96 -7.62 -10.14
N GLY A 204 26.83 -7.20 -10.71
CA GLY A 204 25.80 -8.12 -11.21
C GLY A 204 24.90 -8.71 -10.12
N GLU A 205 25.03 -8.28 -8.87
CA GLU A 205 24.22 -8.74 -7.74
C GLU A 205 23.13 -7.74 -7.36
N ARG A 206 22.04 -8.24 -6.79
CA ARG A 206 20.98 -7.38 -6.22
C ARG A 206 21.35 -7.01 -4.80
N ILE A 207 20.88 -5.85 -4.35
CA ILE A 207 20.92 -5.52 -2.94
C ILE A 207 20.13 -6.57 -2.14
N LYS A 208 20.78 -7.12 -1.12
CA LYS A 208 20.17 -8.02 -0.16
C LYS A 208 19.77 -7.18 1.04
N VAL A 209 18.49 -7.21 1.37
CA VAL A 209 17.97 -6.65 2.62
C VAL A 209 17.29 -7.79 3.38
N PRO A 210 17.40 -7.83 4.71
CA PRO A 210 16.78 -8.87 5.52
C PRO A 210 15.26 -8.85 5.35
N ASN A 211 14.60 -9.99 5.61
CA ASN A 211 13.15 -10.00 5.73
C ASN A 211 12.75 -9.18 6.96
N VAL A 212 11.91 -8.17 6.79
CA VAL A 212 11.44 -7.35 7.93
C VAL A 212 10.17 -7.98 8.51
N ALA A 213 10.36 -8.80 9.54
CA ALA A 213 9.28 -9.54 10.19
C ALA A 213 8.32 -8.62 10.97
N TYR A 214 8.86 -7.60 11.67
CA TYR A 214 8.06 -6.64 12.44
C TYR A 214 8.53 -5.20 12.25
N VAL A 215 7.59 -4.27 12.16
CA VAL A 215 7.84 -2.83 12.16
C VAL A 215 7.21 -2.21 13.41
N ILE A 216 8.03 -1.74 14.34
CA ILE A 216 7.60 -1.01 15.53
C ILE A 216 7.75 0.49 15.27
N GLY A 217 6.64 1.20 15.22
CA GLY A 217 6.59 2.62 14.88
C GLY A 217 6.43 3.51 16.09
N LEU A 218 7.40 4.36 16.38
CA LEU A 218 7.31 5.27 17.52
C LEU A 218 6.38 6.46 17.21
N PHE A 219 5.79 7.04 18.24
CA PHE A 219 5.11 8.33 18.16
C PHE A 219 6.16 9.43 17.99
N CYS A 220 5.86 10.45 17.18
CA CYS A 220 6.80 11.51 16.88
C CYS A 220 6.10 12.77 16.40
N THR A 221 6.32 13.88 17.09
CA THR A 221 5.99 15.24 16.61
C THR A 221 7.09 15.75 15.70
N GLU A 222 8.32 15.76 16.21
CA GLU A 222 9.51 16.27 15.54
C GLU A 222 10.78 15.54 15.99
N ASN A 223 11.86 15.83 15.27
CA ASN A 223 13.20 15.40 15.63
C ASN A 223 14.18 16.48 15.15
N PHE A 224 15.38 16.53 15.71
CA PHE A 224 16.32 17.63 15.51
C PHE A 224 17.49 17.23 14.62
N ASN A 225 18.04 18.20 13.90
CA ASN A 225 19.31 18.01 13.21
C ASN A 225 20.44 18.00 14.26
N TYR A 226 21.30 16.98 14.22
CA TYR A 226 22.34 16.79 15.23
C TYR A 226 23.28 18.01 15.34
N ASP A 227 23.81 18.50 14.21
CA ASP A 227 24.81 19.57 14.22
C ASP A 227 24.21 20.90 14.68
N LYS A 228 22.97 21.19 14.25
CA LYS A 228 22.24 22.39 14.71
C LYS A 228 21.94 22.32 16.20
N LEU A 229 21.48 21.17 16.69
CA LEU A 229 21.19 20.96 18.11
C LEU A 229 22.47 21.03 18.96
N ALA A 230 23.55 20.41 18.50
CA ALA A 230 24.85 20.45 19.14
C ALA A 230 25.37 21.88 19.26
N GLY A 231 25.28 22.66 18.18
CA GLY A 231 25.64 24.08 18.19
C GLY A 231 24.83 24.88 19.21
N PHE A 232 23.50 24.72 19.21
CA PHE A 232 22.61 25.39 20.16
C PHE A 232 22.92 25.03 21.62
N MET A 233 23.11 23.74 21.92
CA MET A 233 23.47 23.30 23.27
C MET A 233 24.84 23.83 23.70
N GLN A 234 25.81 23.85 22.78
CA GLN A 234 27.15 24.37 23.03
C GLN A 234 27.13 25.86 23.35
N GLU A 235 26.32 26.66 22.66
CA GLU A 235 26.10 28.08 22.98
C GLU A 235 25.51 28.30 24.38
N LYS A 236 24.79 27.30 24.91
CA LYS A 236 24.25 27.28 26.28
C LYS A 236 25.16 26.56 27.27
N GLY A 237 26.38 26.20 26.88
CA GLY A 237 27.40 25.58 27.73
C GLY A 237 27.23 24.08 27.97
N VAL A 238 26.44 23.39 27.16
CA VAL A 238 26.21 21.93 27.26
C VAL A 238 26.79 21.23 26.03
N ASP A 239 27.74 20.32 26.26
CA ASP A 239 28.27 19.45 25.21
C ASP A 239 27.37 18.23 25.01
N ILE A 240 26.74 18.13 23.84
CA ILE A 240 25.79 17.04 23.51
C ILE A 240 26.42 15.64 23.64
N SER A 241 27.74 15.49 23.44
CA SER A 241 28.43 14.20 23.55
C SER A 241 28.45 13.65 24.98
N THR A 242 28.25 14.53 25.96
CA THR A 242 28.18 14.17 27.39
C THR A 242 26.77 13.76 27.84
N VAL A 243 25.76 13.90 26.98
CA VAL A 243 24.38 13.55 27.30
C VAL A 243 24.23 12.03 27.42
N ARG A 244 23.62 11.60 28.53
CA ARG A 244 23.34 10.19 28.85
C ARG A 244 21.86 9.85 28.76
N LYS A 245 20.98 10.83 28.98
CA LYS A 245 19.53 10.68 28.88
C LYS A 245 18.92 11.94 28.32
N ALA A 246 17.88 11.80 27.51
CA ALA A 246 17.10 12.91 27.01
C ALA A 246 15.62 12.55 27.02
N ALA A 247 14.76 13.49 27.42
CA ALA A 247 13.31 13.33 27.45
C ALA A 247 12.64 14.66 27.12
N ILE A 248 11.56 14.62 26.35
CA ILE A 248 10.67 15.77 26.20
C ILE A 248 9.58 15.67 27.27
N HIS A 249 9.46 16.73 28.08
CA HIS A 249 8.38 16.90 29.04
C HIS A 249 7.70 18.24 28.79
N LEU A 250 6.39 18.20 28.50
CA LEU A 250 5.62 19.37 28.09
C LEU A 250 6.30 20.09 26.91
N ASP A 251 6.72 21.33 27.11
CA ASP A 251 7.34 22.20 26.10
C ASP A 251 8.87 22.30 26.26
N SER A 252 9.50 21.35 26.96
CA SER A 252 10.94 21.38 27.19
C SER A 252 11.62 20.04 26.86
N LEU A 253 12.77 20.13 26.19
CA LEU A 253 13.74 19.05 26.07
C LEU A 253 14.64 19.07 27.31
N ILE A 254 14.54 18.03 28.14
CA ILE A 254 15.39 17.83 29.31
C ILE A 254 16.50 16.87 28.93
N VAL A 255 17.75 17.27 29.14
CA VAL A 255 18.94 16.41 28.96
C VAL A 255 19.67 16.22 30.28
N THR A 256 20.05 14.98 30.56
CA THR A 256 20.85 14.61 31.72
C THR A 256 22.28 14.33 31.26
N THR A 257 23.24 15.02 31.87
CA THR A 257 24.68 14.83 31.67
C THR A 257 25.32 14.37 32.97
N ASP A 258 26.60 14.01 32.92
CA ASP A 258 27.40 13.70 34.10
C ASP A 258 27.52 14.90 35.08
N ARG A 259 27.17 16.12 34.64
CA ARG A 259 27.24 17.37 35.43
C ARG A 259 25.87 17.85 35.94
N GLY A 260 24.78 17.16 35.62
CA GLY A 260 23.43 17.52 36.03
C GLY A 260 22.41 17.54 34.88
N GLU A 261 21.20 18.00 35.19
CA GLU A 261 20.10 18.15 34.24
C GLU A 261 20.01 19.56 33.68
N HIS A 262 19.71 19.66 32.39
CA HIS A 262 19.55 20.92 31.67
C HIS A 262 18.25 20.88 30.87
N GLY A 263 17.45 21.94 30.95
CA GLY A 263 16.21 22.08 30.19
C GLY A 263 16.33 23.12 29.09
N PHE A 264 15.80 22.79 27.91
CA PHE A 264 15.73 23.69 26.75
C PHE A 264 14.28 23.82 26.28
N ASP A 265 13.79 25.04 26.12
CA ASP A 265 12.45 25.29 25.57
C ASP A 265 12.37 24.84 24.11
N LEU A 266 11.30 24.13 23.75
CA LEU A 266 11.13 23.62 22.39
C LEU A 266 10.96 24.77 21.37
N ASN A 267 10.32 25.89 21.73
CA ASN A 267 10.18 27.02 20.82
C ASN A 267 11.53 27.70 20.55
N ASP A 268 12.43 27.76 21.54
CA ASP A 268 13.78 28.27 21.32
C ASP A 268 14.55 27.39 20.32
N LEU A 269 14.44 26.07 20.44
CA LEU A 269 15.03 25.13 19.48
C LEU A 269 14.44 25.30 18.07
N TRP A 270 13.13 25.52 17.97
CA TRP A 270 12.44 25.82 16.71
C TRP A 270 12.93 27.13 16.09
N ASN A 271 13.00 28.20 16.87
CA ASN A 271 13.43 29.52 16.44
C ASN A 271 14.90 29.53 16.01
N ALA A 272 15.74 28.72 16.67
CA ALA A 272 17.12 28.48 16.28
C ALA A 272 17.27 27.56 15.05
N GLY A 273 16.17 27.04 14.50
CA GLY A 273 16.17 26.18 13.31
C GLY A 273 16.73 24.78 13.56
N CYS A 274 16.76 24.32 14.82
CA CYS A 274 17.31 23.01 15.19
C CYS A 274 16.48 21.83 14.68
N VAL A 275 15.19 22.04 14.44
CA VAL A 275 14.29 20.99 13.92
C VAL A 275 14.76 20.53 12.54
N GLN A 276 14.75 19.22 12.32
CA GLN A 276 15.08 18.67 11.02
C GLN A 276 14.10 19.19 9.97
N ASP A 277 14.60 19.77 8.88
CA ASP A 277 13.80 20.51 7.89
C ASP A 277 12.61 19.69 7.35
N GLY A 278 12.81 18.40 7.08
CA GLY A 278 11.72 17.54 6.63
C GLY A 278 10.63 17.30 7.67
N CYS A 279 10.87 17.46 8.97
CA CYS A 279 9.88 17.21 10.02
C CYS A 279 8.72 18.22 9.99
N VAL A 280 8.96 19.48 9.59
CA VAL A 280 7.91 20.51 9.56
C VAL A 280 6.81 20.23 8.53
N ILE A 281 7.14 19.45 7.50
CA ILE A 281 6.20 19.00 6.47
C ILE A 281 5.87 17.51 6.61
N CYS A 282 5.95 16.93 7.81
CA CYS A 282 5.54 15.57 8.13
C CYS A 282 4.11 15.52 8.69
N ARG A 283 3.30 14.57 8.22
CA ARG A 283 1.87 14.45 8.57
C ARG A 283 1.54 13.39 9.61
N ASP A 284 2.46 12.46 9.84
CA ASP A 284 2.19 11.27 10.65
C ASP A 284 2.86 11.40 12.02
N ALA A 285 2.03 11.34 13.07
CA ALA A 285 2.47 11.42 14.46
C ALA A 285 2.53 10.06 15.14
N VAL A 286 1.80 9.07 14.63
CA VAL A 286 1.48 7.82 15.35
C VAL A 286 1.88 6.58 14.56
N SER A 287 2.71 6.74 13.53
CA SER A 287 3.25 5.66 12.70
C SER A 287 2.16 4.75 12.12
N LYS A 288 1.29 5.31 11.28
CA LYS A 288 0.04 4.65 10.84
C LYS A 288 0.23 3.33 10.11
N LEU A 289 1.40 3.12 9.49
CA LEU A 289 1.72 1.90 8.73
C LEU A 289 2.58 0.88 9.50
N ALA A 290 2.82 1.08 10.79
CA ALA A 290 3.57 0.12 11.61
C ALA A 290 2.77 -1.19 11.82
N ASP A 291 3.41 -2.21 12.38
CA ASP A 291 2.73 -3.39 12.93
C ASP A 291 2.23 -3.12 14.34
N VAL A 292 3.08 -2.49 15.15
CA VAL A 292 2.74 -1.92 16.45
C VAL A 292 3.22 -0.48 16.47
N SER A 293 2.35 0.47 16.84
CA SER A 293 2.80 1.82 17.15
C SER A 293 2.98 1.99 18.66
N ALA A 294 3.97 2.75 19.10
CA ALA A 294 4.28 2.92 20.51
C ALA A 294 4.59 4.39 20.85
N GLY A 295 4.08 4.88 21.97
CA GLY A 295 4.41 6.20 22.47
C GLY A 295 3.81 6.50 23.83
N TYR A 296 4.16 7.65 24.38
CA TYR A 296 3.74 8.05 25.73
C TYR A 296 2.34 8.66 25.80
N MET A 297 1.85 9.20 24.69
CA MET A 297 0.54 9.87 24.65
C MET A 297 -0.60 8.87 24.76
N GLY A 298 -1.60 9.20 25.58
CA GLY A 298 -2.80 8.38 25.80
C GLY A 298 -2.69 7.42 26.99
N SER A 299 -1.50 7.20 27.55
CA SER A 299 -1.27 6.36 28.73
C SER A 299 -0.79 7.20 29.92
N GLY A 300 -0.90 6.64 31.13
CA GLY A 300 -0.38 7.28 32.35
C GLY A 300 1.15 7.20 32.45
N ASN A 301 1.74 7.99 33.35
CA ASN A 301 3.19 7.99 33.58
C ASN A 301 3.73 6.59 33.86
N GLY A 302 4.85 6.24 33.21
CA GLY A 302 5.47 4.92 33.32
C GLY A 302 4.77 3.81 32.51
N TRP A 303 3.82 4.17 31.65
CA TRP A 303 3.17 3.28 30.70
C TRP A 303 3.31 3.79 29.28
N THR A 304 3.51 2.87 28.35
CA THR A 304 3.56 3.12 26.91
C THR A 304 2.20 2.79 26.30
N THR A 305 1.61 3.70 25.54
CA THR A 305 0.50 3.38 24.64
C THR A 305 1.01 2.51 23.50
N LEU A 306 0.49 1.29 23.40
CA LEU A 306 0.69 0.40 22.27
C LEU A 306 -0.57 0.34 21.41
N ILE A 307 -0.41 0.61 20.11
CA ILE A 307 -1.45 0.44 19.11
C ILE A 307 -1.09 -0.78 18.25
N GLY A 308 -1.82 -1.89 18.42
CA GLY A 308 -1.72 -3.03 17.51
C GLY A 308 -2.38 -2.69 16.18
N ARG A 309 -1.57 -2.34 15.17
CA ARG A 309 -2.03 -1.83 13.88
C ARG A 309 -2.51 -2.95 12.95
N THR A 310 -1.72 -4.01 12.88
CA THR A 310 -1.97 -5.18 12.03
C THR A 310 -2.40 -6.38 12.89
N ALA A 311 -3.01 -7.39 12.26
CA ALA A 311 -3.39 -8.63 12.98
C ALA A 311 -2.18 -9.27 13.69
N LYS A 312 -1.02 -9.34 13.02
CA LYS A 312 0.21 -9.84 13.63
C LYS A 312 0.75 -8.94 14.74
N GLY A 313 0.58 -7.62 14.64
CA GLY A 313 0.97 -6.69 15.70
C GLY A 313 0.10 -6.81 16.95
N ALA A 314 -1.21 -6.97 16.78
CA ALA A 314 -2.13 -7.24 17.88
C ALA A 314 -1.82 -8.58 18.57
N LEU A 315 -1.52 -9.62 17.77
CA LEU A 315 -1.10 -10.92 18.30
C LEU A 315 0.24 -10.83 19.04
N LEU A 316 1.20 -10.04 18.55
CA LEU A 316 2.48 -9.83 19.22
C LEU A 316 2.29 -9.22 20.63
N ILE A 317 1.46 -8.19 20.76
CA ILE A 317 1.16 -7.56 22.06
C ILE A 317 0.58 -8.61 23.02
N LYS A 318 -0.45 -9.33 22.56
CA LYS A 318 -1.12 -10.35 23.38
C LYS A 318 -0.17 -11.47 23.80
N ALA A 319 0.65 -11.97 22.88
CA ALA A 319 1.56 -13.08 23.15
C ALA A 319 2.70 -12.66 24.12
N ALA A 320 3.19 -11.43 24.02
CA ALA A 320 4.18 -10.91 24.95
C ALA A 320 3.59 -10.68 26.37
N GLU A 321 2.32 -10.30 26.47
CA GLU A 321 1.59 -10.22 27.74
C GLU A 321 1.41 -11.62 28.36
N GLU A 322 0.92 -12.59 27.59
CA GLU A 322 0.73 -13.97 28.05
C GLU A 322 2.04 -14.64 28.47
N ALA A 323 3.15 -14.31 27.79
CA ALA A 323 4.48 -14.76 28.15
C ALA A 323 5.13 -13.98 29.31
N GLY A 324 4.45 -12.95 29.84
CA GLY A 324 4.90 -12.18 31.00
C GLY A 324 6.04 -11.20 30.74
N TYR A 325 6.27 -10.78 29.49
CA TYR A 325 7.28 -9.75 29.15
C TYR A 325 6.75 -8.33 29.37
N ILE A 326 5.44 -8.17 29.21
CA ILE A 326 4.73 -6.92 29.47
C ILE A 326 3.51 -7.18 30.34
N GLU A 327 3.09 -6.18 31.09
CA GLU A 327 1.74 -6.10 31.65
C GLU A 327 0.94 -5.05 30.88
N THR A 328 -0.36 -5.26 30.70
CA THR A 328 -1.23 -4.31 30.01
C THR A 328 -2.45 -3.90 30.84
N LYS A 329 -3.00 -2.73 30.50
CA LYS A 329 -4.30 -2.27 31.00
C LYS A 329 -5.08 -1.55 29.87
N PRO A 330 -6.42 -1.57 29.90
CA PRO A 330 -7.26 -0.97 28.85
C PRO A 330 -7.36 0.57 28.93
N ASP A 331 -6.73 1.17 29.94
CA ASP A 331 -6.81 2.59 30.25
C ASP A 331 -6.03 3.42 29.22
N ILE A 332 -6.75 3.90 28.20
CA ILE A 332 -6.24 4.71 27.10
C ILE A 332 -7.13 5.93 26.86
N ASP A 333 -6.52 7.11 26.89
CA ASP A 333 -7.14 8.37 26.51
C ASP A 333 -6.95 8.62 25.00
N LEU A 334 -7.95 8.22 24.22
CA LEU A 334 -7.96 8.40 22.76
C LEU A 334 -7.92 9.87 22.35
N HIS A 335 -8.61 10.75 23.10
CA HIS A 335 -8.69 12.16 22.78
C HIS A 335 -7.30 12.81 22.82
N ARG A 336 -6.47 12.47 23.80
CA ARG A 336 -5.09 12.98 23.88
C ARG A 336 -4.21 12.52 22.73
N ILE A 337 -4.40 11.30 22.23
CA ILE A 337 -3.66 10.80 21.06
C ILE A 337 -4.11 11.55 19.79
N GLU A 338 -5.41 11.80 19.66
CA GLU A 338 -5.97 12.58 18.54
C GLU A 338 -5.50 14.02 18.55
N GLU A 339 -5.47 14.66 19.73
CA GLU A 339 -4.93 16.01 19.92
C GLU A 339 -3.44 16.06 19.52
N PHE A 340 -2.64 15.11 19.99
CA PHE A 340 -1.24 14.98 19.63
C PHE A 340 -1.03 14.85 18.10
N ALA A 341 -1.82 14.01 17.44
CA ALA A 341 -1.79 13.87 15.99
C ALA A 341 -2.30 15.13 15.26
N GLY A 342 -3.29 15.82 15.84
CA GLY A 342 -3.86 17.07 15.35
C GLY A 342 -2.85 18.21 15.34
N LEU A 343 -2.07 18.38 16.41
CA LEU A 343 -1.01 19.39 16.50
C LEU A 343 0.00 19.25 15.36
N LYS A 344 0.39 18.02 15.02
CA LYS A 344 1.29 17.76 13.88
C LYS A 344 0.65 18.14 12.54
N MET A 345 -0.63 17.85 12.35
CA MET A 345 -1.36 18.26 11.14
C MET A 345 -1.53 19.78 11.04
N GLN A 346 -1.74 20.48 12.15
CA GLN A 346 -1.79 21.94 12.17
C GLN A 346 -0.45 22.55 11.71
N ARG A 347 0.68 22.09 12.25
CA ARG A 347 2.02 22.51 11.83
C ARG A 347 2.28 22.23 10.36
N PHE A 348 1.90 21.04 9.88
CA PHE A 348 1.98 20.69 8.47
C PHE A 348 1.18 21.65 7.58
N ASN A 349 -0.07 21.95 7.95
CA ASN A 349 -0.93 22.85 7.17
C ASN A 349 -0.38 24.27 7.12
N TRP A 350 0.16 24.77 8.24
CA TRP A 350 0.83 26.06 8.32
C TRP A 350 2.06 26.11 7.39
N GLU A 351 2.93 25.09 7.46
CA GLU A 351 4.14 25.03 6.63
C GLU A 351 3.79 24.86 5.14
N LEU A 352 2.74 24.09 4.82
CA LEU A 352 2.26 23.95 3.45
C LEU A 352 1.79 25.29 2.88
N ALA A 353 0.98 26.04 3.64
CA ALA A 353 0.52 27.37 3.22
C ALA A 353 1.71 28.31 2.97
N ARG A 354 2.63 28.39 3.95
CA ARG A 354 3.84 29.22 3.85
C ARG A 354 4.68 28.89 2.61
N ARG A 355 4.89 27.60 2.32
CA ARG A 355 5.63 27.17 1.12
C ARG A 355 4.93 27.55 -0.17
N LEU A 356 3.61 27.41 -0.24
CA LEU A 356 2.84 27.79 -1.42
C LEU A 356 2.90 29.30 -1.65
N ASP A 357 2.77 30.10 -0.59
CA ASP A 357 2.84 31.57 -0.65
C ASP A 357 4.23 32.06 -1.08
N GLU A 358 5.29 31.41 -0.60
CA GLU A 358 6.69 31.72 -0.97
C GLU A 358 7.10 31.13 -2.32
N GLY A 359 6.22 30.40 -3.02
CA GLY A 359 6.57 29.70 -4.27
C GLY A 359 7.61 28.59 -4.09
N LYS A 360 7.78 28.07 -2.87
CA LYS A 360 8.67 26.95 -2.58
C LYS A 360 8.14 25.66 -3.17
N LYS A 361 9.05 24.79 -3.59
CA LYS A 361 8.73 23.50 -4.19
C LYS A 361 8.00 22.58 -3.21
N VAL A 362 6.89 21.99 -3.65
CA VAL A 362 6.09 21.02 -2.89
C VAL A 362 5.80 19.81 -3.79
N LYS A 363 6.06 18.60 -3.27
CA LYS A 363 5.84 17.34 -4.01
C LYS A 363 4.44 16.73 -3.85
N PHE A 364 3.65 17.21 -2.89
CA PHE A 364 2.36 16.62 -2.53
C PHE A 364 2.44 15.09 -2.35
N TYR A 365 3.51 14.63 -1.68
CA TYR A 365 3.89 13.21 -1.58
C TYR A 365 2.76 12.32 -1.04
N TRP A 366 1.87 12.91 -0.24
CA TRP A 366 0.70 12.30 0.39
C TRP A 366 -0.50 12.13 -0.53
N ALA A 367 -0.54 12.74 -1.72
CA ALA A 367 -1.71 12.63 -2.60
C ALA A 367 -2.04 11.16 -2.92
N SER A 368 -0.99 10.34 -3.04
CA SER A 368 -1.09 8.89 -3.24
C SER A 368 -1.54 8.08 -2.02
N ASP A 369 -1.76 8.72 -0.86
CA ASP A 369 -2.35 8.07 0.32
C ASP A 369 -3.82 7.76 0.11
N TYR A 370 -4.44 8.42 -0.87
CA TYR A 370 -5.82 8.16 -1.28
C TYR A 370 -5.85 7.29 -2.55
N PRO A 371 -6.69 6.25 -2.57
CA PRO A 371 -6.83 5.44 -3.77
C PRO A 371 -7.48 6.25 -4.88
N GLY A 372 -7.01 6.06 -6.11
CA GLY A 372 -7.58 6.74 -7.28
C GLY A 372 -7.09 8.16 -7.52
N VAL A 373 -6.20 8.68 -6.67
CA VAL A 373 -5.52 9.97 -6.89
C VAL A 373 -4.19 9.74 -7.61
N VAL A 374 -4.01 10.35 -8.78
CA VAL A 374 -2.83 10.13 -9.63
C VAL A 374 -2.40 11.45 -10.26
N GLY A 375 -1.09 11.69 -10.30
CA GLY A 375 -0.52 12.90 -10.88
C GLY A 375 -0.72 12.99 -12.40
N GLU A 376 -0.97 14.20 -12.86
CA GLU A 376 -1.15 14.60 -14.25
C GLU A 376 0.12 15.29 -14.77
N VAL A 377 0.26 15.39 -16.10
CA VAL A 377 1.40 16.05 -16.75
C VAL A 377 1.52 17.53 -16.37
N LYS A 378 0.38 18.18 -16.08
CA LYS A 378 0.31 19.60 -15.71
C LYS A 378 0.78 19.89 -14.27
N GLY A 379 1.19 18.87 -13.50
CA GLY A 379 1.54 19.02 -12.09
C GLY A 379 0.35 19.01 -11.12
N THR A 380 -0.85 18.77 -11.65
CA THR A 380 -2.11 18.54 -10.93
C THR A 380 -2.37 17.04 -10.75
N PHE A 381 -3.54 16.66 -10.24
CA PHE A 381 -3.96 15.29 -10.02
C PHE A 381 -5.36 15.06 -10.59
N TYR A 382 -5.63 13.86 -11.10
CA TYR A 382 -6.99 13.41 -11.27
C TYR A 382 -7.41 12.57 -10.06
N VAL A 383 -8.71 12.60 -9.75
CA VAL A 383 -9.32 11.80 -8.69
C VAL A 383 -10.40 10.89 -9.28
N LYS A 384 -10.14 9.59 -9.28
CA LYS A 384 -11.05 8.56 -9.79
C LYS A 384 -12.11 8.18 -8.77
N ILE A 385 -13.35 8.57 -9.05
CA ILE A 385 -14.56 8.18 -8.33
C ILE A 385 -14.97 6.77 -8.76
N LYS A 386 -15.22 5.92 -7.76
CA LYS A 386 -15.76 4.57 -7.92
C LYS A 386 -17.22 4.66 -8.36
N THR A 387 -17.59 3.88 -9.37
CA THR A 387 -19.00 3.61 -9.72
C THR A 387 -19.33 2.12 -9.51
N ASN A 388 -20.55 1.69 -9.83
CA ASN A 388 -20.92 0.27 -9.80
C ASN A 388 -20.82 -0.34 -11.20
N ALA A 389 -19.59 -0.61 -11.64
CA ALA A 389 -19.26 -1.02 -13.01
C ALA A 389 -19.92 -0.12 -14.07
N GLY A 390 -19.96 1.20 -13.85
CA GLY A 390 -20.57 2.17 -14.76
C GLY A 390 -21.99 2.61 -14.42
N ILE A 391 -22.62 1.99 -13.41
CA ILE A 391 -23.88 2.51 -12.84
C ILE A 391 -23.51 3.57 -11.80
N ILE A 392 -24.09 4.75 -11.97
CA ILE A 392 -23.98 5.91 -11.08
C ILE A 392 -25.33 6.64 -11.13
N ASP A 393 -25.82 7.14 -10.00
CA ASP A 393 -27.09 7.86 -9.94
C ASP A 393 -26.93 9.36 -10.23
N ALA A 394 -28.06 10.04 -10.46
CA ALA A 394 -28.08 11.46 -10.81
C ALA A 394 -27.49 12.37 -9.71
N LYS A 395 -27.68 12.03 -8.43
CA LYS A 395 -27.15 12.81 -7.31
C LYS A 395 -25.64 12.66 -7.23
N GLN A 396 -25.13 11.45 -7.45
CA GLN A 396 -23.70 11.16 -7.47
C GLN A 396 -22.98 11.90 -8.61
N ILE A 397 -23.54 11.91 -9.83
CA ILE A 397 -22.97 12.69 -10.95
C ILE A 397 -23.02 14.19 -10.64
N ALA A 398 -24.15 14.70 -10.16
CA ALA A 398 -24.28 16.12 -9.81
C ALA A 398 -23.24 16.53 -8.75
N LYS A 399 -23.03 15.68 -7.74
CA LYS A 399 -22.01 15.94 -6.72
C LYS A 399 -20.59 15.89 -7.29
N ALA A 400 -20.30 14.96 -8.20
CA ALA A 400 -19.00 14.91 -8.87
C ALA A 400 -18.73 16.18 -9.69
N ALA A 401 -19.74 16.72 -10.37
CA ALA A 401 -19.62 17.97 -11.13
C ALA A 401 -19.34 19.18 -10.20
N GLU A 402 -20.10 19.31 -9.11
CA GLU A 402 -19.85 20.36 -8.09
C GLU A 402 -18.41 20.29 -7.54
N LEU A 403 -17.92 19.08 -7.24
CA LEU A 403 -16.57 18.88 -6.75
C LEU A 403 -15.50 19.18 -7.81
N ALA A 404 -15.78 18.92 -9.09
CA ALA A 404 -14.89 19.26 -10.19
C ALA A 404 -14.75 20.77 -10.38
N GLU A 405 -15.85 21.52 -10.28
CA GLU A 405 -15.83 22.99 -10.32
C GLU A 405 -15.08 23.57 -9.10
N LYS A 406 -15.28 22.99 -7.92
CA LYS A 406 -14.72 23.51 -6.67
C LYS A 406 -13.23 23.21 -6.47
N TYR A 407 -12.78 22.03 -6.89
CA TYR A 407 -11.43 21.53 -6.57
C TYR A 407 -10.56 21.17 -7.77
N GLY A 408 -11.17 20.91 -8.92
CA GLY A 408 -10.51 20.58 -10.18
C GLY A 408 -10.51 21.75 -11.16
N ASP A 409 -10.46 21.43 -12.45
CA ASP A 409 -10.57 22.41 -13.55
C ASP A 409 -11.99 22.51 -14.15
N GLY A 410 -12.99 21.99 -13.43
CA GLY A 410 -14.39 21.93 -13.89
C GLY A 410 -14.71 20.78 -14.84
N THR A 411 -13.73 19.93 -15.19
CA THR A 411 -13.95 18.83 -16.13
C THR A 411 -14.05 17.45 -15.46
N LEU A 412 -14.89 16.60 -16.06
CA LEU A 412 -15.04 15.19 -15.70
C LEU A 412 -14.70 14.31 -16.90
N GLU A 413 -13.94 13.23 -16.66
CA GLU A 413 -13.66 12.21 -17.68
C GLU A 413 -14.34 10.88 -17.32
N VAL A 414 -15.08 10.31 -18.28
CA VAL A 414 -15.62 8.94 -18.15
C VAL A 414 -14.62 7.97 -18.75
N THR A 415 -14.10 7.08 -17.91
CA THR A 415 -13.00 6.19 -18.28
C THR A 415 -13.48 4.95 -19.05
N ALA A 416 -12.59 4.33 -19.82
CA ALA A 416 -12.84 3.06 -20.49
C ALA A 416 -13.12 1.87 -19.53
N ARG A 417 -12.84 2.05 -18.23
CA ARG A 417 -13.24 1.10 -17.16
C ARG A 417 -14.44 1.61 -16.37
N GLN A 418 -15.29 2.43 -16.98
CA GLN A 418 -16.59 2.80 -16.46
C GLN A 418 -16.56 3.54 -15.10
N CYS A 419 -15.44 4.20 -14.76
CA CYS A 419 -15.32 5.14 -13.64
C CYS A 419 -15.45 6.59 -14.12
N VAL A 420 -15.67 7.53 -13.19
CA VAL A 420 -15.64 8.98 -13.43
C VAL A 420 -14.40 9.59 -12.76
N GLU A 421 -13.68 10.45 -13.45
CA GLU A 421 -12.50 11.13 -12.95
C GLU A 421 -12.73 12.64 -12.88
N ILE A 422 -12.43 13.26 -11.73
CA ILE A 422 -12.30 14.71 -11.60
C ILE A 422 -10.87 15.07 -12.03
N GLN A 423 -10.71 15.95 -13.01
CA GLN A 423 -9.41 16.34 -13.55
C GLN A 423 -8.89 17.64 -12.93
N GLY A 424 -7.58 17.89 -13.05
CA GLY A 424 -6.99 19.20 -12.77
C GLY A 424 -6.95 19.59 -11.29
N VAL A 425 -7.02 18.62 -10.37
CA VAL A 425 -7.03 18.88 -8.93
C VAL A 425 -5.65 19.32 -8.46
N SER A 426 -5.55 20.52 -7.88
CA SER A 426 -4.31 20.96 -7.24
C SER A 426 -3.94 20.04 -6.08
N GLY A 427 -2.66 19.72 -5.92
CA GLY A 427 -2.17 18.90 -4.80
C GLY A 427 -2.54 19.46 -3.42
N ALA A 428 -2.68 20.77 -3.29
CA ALA A 428 -3.11 21.44 -2.05
C ALA A 428 -4.59 21.20 -1.71
N ASN A 429 -5.40 20.84 -2.71
CA ASN A 429 -6.84 20.60 -2.57
C ASN A 429 -7.19 19.13 -2.37
N VAL A 430 -6.24 18.19 -2.58
CA VAL A 430 -6.51 16.75 -2.51
C VAL A 430 -7.18 16.35 -1.19
N ASP A 431 -6.64 16.74 -0.03
CA ASP A 431 -7.21 16.36 1.27
C ASP A 431 -8.64 16.90 1.48
N LYS A 432 -8.89 18.14 1.04
CA LYS A 432 -10.21 18.78 1.14
C LYS A 432 -11.22 18.08 0.23
N LEU A 433 -10.85 17.83 -1.03
CA LEU A 433 -11.68 17.10 -1.99
C LEU A 433 -12.01 15.70 -1.47
N MET A 434 -11.00 14.96 -0.98
CA MET A 434 -11.21 13.60 -0.46
C MET A 434 -12.16 13.58 0.74
N THR A 435 -12.06 14.57 1.63
CA THR A 435 -12.97 14.72 2.77
C THR A 435 -14.41 14.91 2.29
N GLU A 436 -14.65 15.79 1.32
CA GLU A 436 -16.01 16.04 0.80
C GLU A 436 -16.56 14.87 -0.04
N ILE A 437 -15.70 14.17 -0.78
CA ILE A 437 -16.08 12.93 -1.48
C ILE A 437 -16.65 11.94 -0.47
N TYR A 438 -15.91 11.60 0.60
CA TYR A 438 -16.38 10.62 1.58
C TYR A 438 -17.60 11.10 2.37
N ALA A 439 -17.66 12.39 2.73
CA ALA A 439 -18.81 12.98 3.42
C ALA A 439 -20.10 12.94 2.57
N SER A 440 -19.96 13.01 1.24
CA SER A 440 -21.09 12.92 0.31
C SER A 440 -21.57 11.49 0.01
N GLY A 441 -20.93 10.47 0.59
CA GLY A 441 -21.21 9.05 0.31
C GLY A 441 -20.58 8.53 -0.99
N LEU A 442 -19.79 9.35 -1.68
CA LEU A 442 -18.95 8.90 -2.79
C LEU A 442 -17.70 8.18 -2.25
N ALA A 443 -17.08 7.39 -3.11
CA ALA A 443 -15.84 6.69 -2.80
C ALA A 443 -14.89 6.81 -3.98
N THR A 444 -13.59 6.75 -3.73
CA THR A 444 -12.58 6.68 -4.78
C THR A 444 -12.04 5.26 -4.94
N ILE A 445 -11.43 4.98 -6.08
CA ILE A 445 -10.81 3.68 -6.33
C ILE A 445 -9.58 3.80 -7.21
N GLY A 446 -8.54 3.02 -6.89
CA GLY A 446 -7.32 2.93 -7.66
C GLY A 446 -7.34 1.80 -8.70
N MET A 447 -6.47 0.80 -8.48
CA MET A 447 -6.35 -0.38 -9.33
C MET A 447 -7.38 -1.46 -8.95
N GLY A 448 -7.63 -2.41 -9.86
CA GLY A 448 -8.51 -3.57 -9.60
C GLY A 448 -9.99 -3.38 -9.91
N TYR A 449 -10.40 -2.22 -10.45
CA TYR A 449 -11.78 -2.00 -10.88
C TYR A 449 -12.21 -2.94 -12.02
N VAL A 450 -13.34 -3.63 -11.82
CA VAL A 450 -13.92 -4.62 -12.73
C VAL A 450 -14.91 -3.96 -13.68
N SER A 451 -14.72 -4.17 -14.98
CA SER A 451 -15.65 -3.68 -16.01
C SER A 451 -16.73 -4.72 -16.29
N ALA A 452 -17.97 -4.28 -16.51
CA ALA A 452 -19.07 -5.20 -16.82
C ALA A 452 -20.10 -4.59 -17.79
N CYS A 453 -20.68 -5.44 -18.65
CA CYS A 453 -21.87 -5.04 -19.41
C CYS A 453 -23.09 -4.95 -18.49
N VAL A 454 -24.22 -4.51 -19.03
CA VAL A 454 -25.47 -4.36 -18.25
C VAL A 454 -26.11 -5.68 -17.82
N GLY A 455 -25.66 -6.82 -18.37
CA GLY A 455 -26.12 -8.15 -17.94
C GLY A 455 -27.62 -8.37 -18.12
N MET A 456 -28.16 -9.33 -17.38
CA MET A 456 -29.60 -9.62 -17.37
C MET A 456 -30.47 -8.52 -16.75
N ASP A 457 -29.86 -7.56 -16.05
CA ASP A 457 -30.58 -6.46 -15.40
C ASP A 457 -31.27 -5.54 -16.41
N TYR A 458 -30.63 -5.31 -17.58
CA TYR A 458 -31.15 -4.41 -18.62
C TYR A 458 -31.10 -4.98 -20.04
N CYS A 459 -30.28 -6.00 -20.30
CA CYS A 459 -30.13 -6.56 -21.65
C CYS A 459 -30.95 -7.83 -21.81
N LYS A 460 -31.82 -7.87 -22.83
CA LYS A 460 -32.58 -9.07 -23.22
C LYS A 460 -31.68 -10.26 -23.59
N GLU A 461 -30.43 -9.99 -23.97
CA GLU A 461 -29.45 -11.03 -24.29
C GLU A 461 -28.73 -11.59 -23.06
N GLY A 462 -28.78 -10.88 -21.93
CA GLY A 462 -28.07 -11.27 -20.71
C GLY A 462 -28.49 -12.65 -20.22
N LEU A 463 -27.52 -13.53 -19.99
CA LEU A 463 -27.74 -14.86 -19.41
C LEU A 463 -27.47 -14.88 -17.91
N VAL A 464 -26.71 -13.92 -17.39
CA VAL A 464 -26.25 -13.93 -16.00
C VAL A 464 -26.19 -12.51 -15.44
N GLU A 465 -26.19 -12.43 -14.10
CA GLU A 465 -25.92 -11.20 -13.36
C GLU A 465 -24.45 -10.78 -13.57
N THR A 466 -24.22 -9.52 -13.94
CA THR A 466 -22.87 -9.00 -14.21
C THR A 466 -22.48 -7.84 -13.30
N LYS A 467 -23.39 -6.89 -13.06
CA LYS A 467 -23.08 -5.65 -12.32
C LYS A 467 -22.79 -5.91 -10.85
N LYS A 468 -23.65 -6.69 -10.20
CA LYS A 468 -23.46 -7.03 -8.78
C LYS A 468 -22.22 -7.92 -8.57
N LEU A 469 -21.99 -8.93 -9.41
CA LEU A 469 -20.73 -9.69 -9.39
C LEU A 469 -19.50 -8.78 -9.60
N ALA A 470 -19.53 -7.84 -10.55
CA ALA A 470 -18.43 -6.90 -10.75
C ALA A 470 -18.18 -6.01 -9.52
N SER A 471 -19.24 -5.59 -8.83
CA SER A 471 -19.15 -4.84 -7.57
C SER A 471 -18.47 -5.64 -6.47
N GLU A 472 -18.93 -6.88 -6.26
CA GLU A 472 -18.39 -7.81 -5.26
C GLU A 472 -16.91 -8.12 -5.53
N LEU A 473 -16.55 -8.43 -6.78
CA LEU A 473 -15.15 -8.65 -7.17
C LEU A 473 -14.32 -7.36 -7.03
N THR A 474 -14.87 -6.20 -7.38
CA THR A 474 -14.16 -4.93 -7.18
C THR A 474 -13.86 -4.73 -5.69
N MET A 475 -14.79 -5.03 -4.77
CA MET A 475 -14.52 -4.92 -3.33
C MET A 475 -13.52 -5.98 -2.83
N ALA A 476 -13.60 -7.20 -3.35
CA ALA A 476 -12.71 -8.29 -2.95
C ALA A 476 -11.26 -8.11 -3.44
N PHE A 477 -11.06 -7.45 -4.60
CA PHE A 477 -9.76 -7.38 -5.27
C PHE A 477 -9.22 -5.96 -5.48
N ALA A 478 -9.98 -4.91 -5.14
CA ALA A 478 -9.50 -3.54 -5.25
C ALA A 478 -8.23 -3.33 -4.42
N GLN A 479 -7.25 -2.64 -5.02
CA GLN A 479 -5.99 -2.29 -4.35
C GLN A 479 -5.13 -3.48 -3.89
N LYS A 480 -5.51 -4.73 -4.18
CA LYS A 480 -4.60 -5.88 -4.06
C LYS A 480 -3.35 -5.61 -4.89
N LEU A 481 -2.18 -5.69 -4.24
CA LEU A 481 -0.90 -5.57 -4.94
C LEU A 481 -0.73 -6.82 -5.80
N THR A 482 -1.16 -6.70 -7.04
CA THR A 482 -0.84 -7.66 -8.09
C THR A 482 0.50 -7.27 -8.71
N PRO A 483 1.27 -8.25 -9.22
CA PRO A 483 2.57 -8.00 -9.83
C PRO A 483 2.62 -6.94 -10.90
N HIS A 484 1.50 -6.77 -11.58
CA HIS A 484 1.18 -5.74 -12.54
C HIS A 484 -0.35 -5.64 -12.58
N LYS A 485 -0.88 -4.54 -13.14
CA LYS A 485 -2.31 -4.36 -13.46
C LYS A 485 -2.93 -5.67 -13.98
N MET A 486 -3.85 -6.24 -13.20
CA MET A 486 -4.73 -7.34 -13.58
C MET A 486 -6.13 -6.78 -13.84
N LYS A 487 -6.59 -6.86 -15.09
CA LYS A 487 -7.89 -6.37 -15.53
C LYS A 487 -8.89 -7.53 -15.50
N VAL A 488 -10.07 -7.27 -14.95
CA VAL A 488 -11.19 -8.21 -14.93
C VAL A 488 -12.34 -7.64 -15.75
N GLY A 489 -12.93 -8.44 -16.64
CA GLY A 489 -14.06 -8.04 -17.47
C GLY A 489 -15.17 -9.09 -17.45
N ILE A 490 -16.41 -8.65 -17.21
CA ILE A 490 -17.58 -9.54 -17.11
C ILE A 490 -18.60 -9.24 -18.21
N ALA A 491 -18.84 -10.23 -19.07
CA ALA A 491 -19.89 -10.20 -20.07
C ALA A 491 -21.04 -11.15 -19.69
N GLY A 492 -22.27 -10.70 -19.90
CA GLY A 492 -23.46 -11.48 -19.56
C GLY A 492 -23.80 -12.58 -20.57
N CYS A 493 -23.19 -12.60 -21.76
CA CYS A 493 -23.45 -13.59 -22.81
C CYS A 493 -22.32 -13.62 -23.86
N ALA A 494 -22.50 -14.47 -24.89
CA ALA A 494 -21.54 -14.68 -25.98
C ALA A 494 -21.23 -13.44 -26.84
N ASN A 495 -22.09 -12.40 -26.85
CA ASN A 495 -21.82 -11.16 -27.60
C ASN A 495 -20.61 -10.38 -27.04
N ASP A 496 -20.24 -10.64 -25.78
CA ASP A 496 -19.03 -10.13 -25.14
C ASP A 496 -18.81 -8.61 -25.26
N CYS A 497 -19.81 -7.80 -24.89
CA CYS A 497 -19.79 -6.34 -25.05
C CYS A 497 -18.65 -5.63 -24.30
N VAL A 498 -18.03 -6.27 -23.30
CA VAL A 498 -16.85 -5.74 -22.59
C VAL A 498 -15.54 -6.32 -23.08
N ARG A 499 -15.56 -7.19 -24.11
CA ARG A 499 -14.38 -7.90 -24.60
C ARG A 499 -13.65 -8.60 -23.44
N SER A 500 -14.40 -9.38 -22.65
CA SER A 500 -13.88 -10.16 -21.52
C SER A 500 -12.73 -11.07 -21.95
N ARG A 501 -12.73 -11.60 -23.18
CA ARG A 501 -11.61 -12.38 -23.74
C ARG A 501 -10.33 -11.56 -23.99
N ARG A 502 -10.32 -10.25 -23.74
CA ARG A 502 -9.14 -9.37 -23.80
C ARG A 502 -8.71 -8.82 -22.43
N HIS A 503 -9.32 -9.31 -21.35
CA HIS A 503 -8.97 -9.01 -19.97
C HIS A 503 -8.07 -10.11 -19.39
N ASP A 504 -7.20 -9.77 -18.42
CA ASP A 504 -6.34 -10.78 -17.78
C ASP A 504 -7.19 -11.87 -17.15
N ILE A 505 -8.36 -11.50 -16.63
CA ILE A 505 -9.44 -12.40 -16.25
C ILE A 505 -10.70 -11.99 -17.01
N GLY A 506 -11.12 -12.84 -17.94
CA GLY A 506 -12.41 -12.74 -18.61
C GLY A 506 -13.43 -13.60 -17.90
N ILE A 507 -14.66 -13.10 -17.76
CA ILE A 507 -15.81 -13.85 -17.25
C ILE A 507 -16.95 -13.65 -18.25
N ARG A 508 -17.58 -14.74 -18.68
CA ARG A 508 -18.63 -14.70 -19.70
C ARG A 508 -19.79 -15.62 -19.33
N GLY A 509 -21.02 -15.10 -19.31
CA GLY A 509 -22.22 -15.90 -19.08
C GLY A 509 -22.46 -16.95 -20.17
N GLN A 510 -22.90 -18.13 -19.73
CA GLN A 510 -23.16 -19.30 -20.58
C GLN A 510 -24.41 -20.05 -20.09
N VAL A 511 -25.11 -20.67 -21.04
CA VAL A 511 -26.17 -21.63 -20.81
C VAL A 511 -25.91 -22.86 -21.69
N ARG A 512 -26.04 -24.06 -21.11
CA ARG A 512 -25.92 -25.32 -21.84
C ARG A 512 -27.28 -25.73 -22.41
N PRO A 513 -27.45 -25.70 -23.74
CA PRO A 513 -28.64 -26.25 -24.38
C PRO A 513 -28.54 -27.77 -24.53
N GLU A 514 -29.62 -28.47 -24.28
CA GLU A 514 -29.84 -29.86 -24.69
C GLU A 514 -31.15 -29.99 -25.46
N ILE A 515 -31.27 -31.03 -26.28
CA ILE A 515 -32.47 -31.30 -27.06
C ILE A 515 -33.21 -32.47 -26.42
N ASP A 516 -34.40 -32.22 -25.92
CA ASP A 516 -35.39 -33.22 -25.58
C ASP A 516 -35.90 -33.85 -26.88
N THR A 517 -35.50 -35.10 -27.13
CA THR A 517 -35.84 -35.82 -28.35
C THR A 517 -37.32 -36.16 -28.45
N GLU A 518 -38.04 -36.25 -27.34
CA GLU A 518 -39.48 -36.54 -27.35
C GLU A 518 -40.29 -35.32 -27.80
N LYS A 519 -39.92 -34.14 -27.32
CA LYS A 519 -40.57 -32.88 -27.71
C LYS A 519 -40.12 -32.34 -29.07
N CYS A 520 -38.91 -32.69 -29.52
CA CYS A 520 -38.38 -32.18 -30.77
C CYS A 520 -39.10 -32.79 -31.99
N ASN A 521 -39.71 -31.96 -32.84
CA ASN A 521 -40.34 -32.41 -34.08
C ASN A 521 -39.52 -32.11 -35.35
N GLY A 522 -38.28 -31.63 -35.20
CA GLY A 522 -37.39 -31.39 -36.33
C GLY A 522 -37.67 -30.12 -37.14
N CYS A 523 -38.47 -29.16 -36.63
CA CYS A 523 -38.88 -27.97 -37.39
C CYS A 523 -37.77 -27.02 -37.87
N GLY A 524 -36.50 -27.22 -37.48
CA GLY A 524 -35.38 -26.43 -37.99
C GLY A 524 -35.19 -25.03 -37.37
N ARG A 525 -36.18 -24.50 -36.63
CA ARG A 525 -36.12 -23.12 -36.10
C ARG A 525 -34.87 -22.81 -35.27
N CYS A 526 -34.42 -23.75 -34.46
CA CYS A 526 -33.21 -23.58 -33.65
C CYS A 526 -31.93 -23.51 -34.50
N ALA A 527 -31.89 -24.17 -35.67
CA ALA A 527 -30.80 -24.08 -36.62
C ALA A 527 -30.76 -22.69 -37.29
N GLU A 528 -31.92 -22.15 -37.71
CA GLU A 528 -32.01 -20.80 -38.27
C GLU A 528 -31.56 -19.70 -37.28
N LEU A 529 -31.85 -19.89 -35.99
CA LEU A 529 -31.45 -18.95 -34.94
C LEU A 529 -29.96 -19.07 -34.55
N CYS A 530 -29.30 -20.16 -34.92
CA CYS A 530 -27.94 -20.43 -34.50
C CYS A 530 -26.95 -19.58 -35.30
N ARG A 531 -26.41 -18.53 -34.68
CA ARG A 531 -25.45 -17.61 -35.32
C ARG A 531 -24.04 -18.18 -35.56
N VAL A 532 -23.82 -19.42 -35.17
CA VAL A 532 -22.52 -20.11 -35.25
C VAL A 532 -22.65 -21.48 -35.92
N ASP A 533 -23.78 -21.74 -36.59
CA ASP A 533 -24.05 -22.95 -37.36
C ASP A 533 -23.75 -24.26 -36.60
N ALA A 534 -24.06 -24.26 -35.30
CA ALA A 534 -23.83 -25.38 -34.40
C ALA A 534 -25.00 -26.37 -34.34
N ILE A 535 -26.11 -26.12 -35.03
CA ILE A 535 -27.31 -26.97 -34.95
C ILE A 535 -27.67 -27.46 -36.34
N SER A 536 -27.90 -28.76 -36.45
CA SER A 536 -28.38 -29.44 -37.66
C SER A 536 -29.58 -30.31 -37.35
N ILE A 537 -30.39 -30.62 -38.36
CA ILE A 537 -31.50 -31.58 -38.24
C ILE A 537 -31.04 -32.92 -38.81
N VAL A 538 -30.95 -33.93 -37.95
CA VAL A 538 -30.50 -35.28 -38.29
C VAL A 538 -31.60 -36.25 -37.89
N LEU A 539 -32.05 -37.09 -38.83
CA LEU A 539 -33.14 -38.05 -38.60
C LEU A 539 -34.40 -37.42 -37.98
N GLY A 540 -34.76 -36.20 -38.41
CA GLY A 540 -35.94 -35.49 -37.93
C GLY A 540 -35.80 -34.86 -36.54
N LYS A 541 -34.60 -34.84 -35.94
CA LYS A 541 -34.33 -34.25 -34.62
C LYS A 541 -33.20 -33.23 -34.69
N ALA A 542 -33.26 -32.21 -33.85
CA ALA A 542 -32.16 -31.24 -33.72
C ALA A 542 -30.96 -31.88 -33.00
N THR A 543 -29.77 -31.69 -33.55
CA THR A 543 -28.49 -32.14 -32.98
C THR A 543 -27.57 -30.93 -32.84
N ILE A 544 -26.89 -30.80 -31.70
CA ILE A 544 -26.01 -29.68 -31.38
C ILE A 544 -24.54 -30.14 -31.48
N ASP A 545 -23.79 -29.56 -32.40
CA ASP A 545 -22.33 -29.61 -32.48
C ASP A 545 -21.73 -28.80 -31.31
N ARG A 546 -21.08 -29.51 -30.38
CA ARG A 546 -20.54 -28.91 -29.15
C ARG A 546 -19.28 -28.08 -29.38
N ASP A 547 -18.53 -28.35 -30.45
CA ASP A 547 -17.30 -27.64 -30.76
C ASP A 547 -17.59 -26.26 -31.36
N LYS A 548 -18.74 -26.13 -32.06
CA LYS A 548 -19.22 -24.85 -32.59
C LYS A 548 -20.10 -24.08 -31.60
N CYS A 549 -20.80 -24.77 -30.71
CA CYS A 549 -21.78 -24.14 -29.82
C CYS A 549 -21.11 -23.16 -28.85
N VAL A 550 -21.49 -21.88 -28.93
CA VAL A 550 -20.99 -20.83 -28.02
C VAL A 550 -21.85 -20.64 -26.77
N THR A 551 -22.74 -21.59 -26.45
CA THR A 551 -23.55 -21.60 -25.21
C THR A 551 -24.40 -20.32 -24.99
N CYS A 552 -24.91 -19.73 -26.08
CA CYS A 552 -25.64 -18.46 -26.06
C CYS A 552 -27.13 -18.59 -25.72
N GLY A 553 -27.69 -19.81 -25.76
CA GLY A 553 -29.09 -20.08 -25.38
C GLY A 553 -30.17 -19.61 -26.37
N TRP A 554 -29.81 -19.10 -27.56
CA TRP A 554 -30.79 -18.67 -28.57
C TRP A 554 -31.75 -19.78 -29.01
N CYS A 555 -31.25 -21.00 -29.13
CA CYS A 555 -32.06 -22.16 -29.48
C CYS A 555 -33.11 -22.49 -28.42
N ILE A 556 -32.82 -22.28 -27.13
CA ILE A 556 -33.74 -22.48 -26.01
C ILE A 556 -34.86 -21.44 -26.09
N ARG A 557 -34.48 -20.15 -26.11
CA ARG A 557 -35.43 -19.03 -26.13
C ARG A 557 -36.37 -19.03 -27.35
N GLY A 558 -35.90 -19.58 -28.47
CA GLY A 558 -36.63 -19.58 -29.73
C GLY A 558 -37.25 -20.92 -30.11
N CYS A 559 -37.21 -21.95 -29.26
CA CYS A 559 -37.82 -23.23 -29.57
C CYS A 559 -39.34 -23.18 -29.38
N PRO A 560 -40.15 -23.33 -30.45
CA PRO A 560 -41.61 -23.26 -30.33
C PRO A 560 -42.23 -24.48 -29.64
N ASN A 561 -41.48 -25.59 -29.55
CA ASN A 561 -41.95 -26.84 -28.93
C ASN A 561 -41.31 -27.10 -27.56
N GLU A 562 -40.58 -26.13 -27.01
CA GLU A 562 -39.87 -26.27 -25.72
C GLU A 562 -38.94 -27.48 -25.66
N ALA A 563 -38.46 -27.94 -26.82
CA ALA A 563 -37.59 -29.11 -26.94
C ALA A 563 -36.12 -28.77 -26.68
N ALA A 564 -35.69 -27.54 -26.97
CA ALA A 564 -34.37 -27.08 -26.56
C ALA A 564 -34.45 -26.59 -25.10
N VAL A 565 -33.85 -27.33 -24.19
CA VAL A 565 -33.92 -27.10 -22.74
C VAL A 565 -32.59 -26.59 -22.20
N GLU A 566 -32.67 -25.81 -21.13
CA GLU A 566 -31.51 -25.39 -20.34
C GLU A 566 -31.20 -26.46 -19.29
N VAL A 567 -29.99 -27.03 -19.32
CA VAL A 567 -29.55 -28.02 -18.31
C VAL A 567 -28.55 -27.45 -17.31
N GLU A 568 -27.85 -26.38 -17.69
CA GLU A 568 -26.83 -25.77 -16.84
C GLU A 568 -26.66 -24.28 -17.20
N ARG A 569 -26.50 -23.43 -16.19
CA ARG A 569 -26.22 -22.00 -16.33
C ARG A 569 -25.05 -21.63 -15.44
N GLY A 570 -24.14 -20.82 -15.97
CA GLY A 570 -23.00 -20.34 -15.20
C GLY A 570 -22.13 -19.40 -16.01
N TYR A 571 -20.85 -19.35 -15.64
CA TYR A 571 -19.86 -18.48 -16.25
C TYR A 571 -18.71 -19.32 -16.86
N ALA A 572 -18.27 -18.98 -18.06
CA ALA A 572 -16.90 -19.32 -18.48
C ALA A 572 -15.93 -18.33 -17.84
N MET A 573 -14.83 -18.84 -17.30
CA MET A 573 -13.70 -18.04 -16.85
C MET A 573 -12.49 -18.28 -17.77
N MET A 574 -11.93 -17.19 -18.29
CA MET A 574 -10.76 -17.20 -19.16
C MET A 574 -9.65 -16.38 -18.50
N ILE A 575 -8.40 -16.78 -18.70
CA ILE A 575 -7.24 -16.12 -18.08
C ILE A 575 -6.14 -15.83 -19.10
N GLY A 576 -5.32 -14.83 -18.77
CA GLY A 576 -4.09 -14.50 -19.50
C GLY A 576 -4.23 -13.44 -20.59
N ALA A 577 -5.44 -13.06 -20.98
CA ALA A 577 -5.61 -12.16 -22.11
C ALA A 577 -5.16 -10.73 -21.83
N ASN A 578 -4.61 -10.03 -22.82
CA ASN A 578 -4.43 -8.58 -22.77
C ASN A 578 -4.19 -7.95 -24.14
N ASP A 579 -4.57 -6.67 -24.28
CA ASP A 579 -4.28 -5.79 -25.44
C ASP A 579 -3.10 -4.82 -25.21
N ALA A 580 -2.23 -5.10 -24.24
CA ALA A 580 -1.15 -4.15 -23.92
C ALA A 580 0.06 -4.33 -24.86
N ARG A 581 1.22 -3.80 -24.46
CA ARG A 581 2.47 -3.80 -25.24
C ARG A 581 2.88 -5.16 -25.81
N ARG A 582 2.48 -6.25 -25.16
CA ARG A 582 2.65 -7.64 -25.64
C ARG A 582 1.31 -8.35 -25.53
N PRO A 583 0.47 -8.30 -26.58
CA PRO A 583 -0.83 -8.91 -26.54
C PRO A 583 -0.75 -10.42 -26.27
N ALA A 584 -1.81 -10.95 -25.65
CA ALA A 584 -2.02 -12.37 -25.45
C ALA A 584 -3.52 -12.66 -25.51
N ASP A 585 -3.88 -13.84 -26.03
CA ASP A 585 -5.25 -14.31 -26.04
C ASP A 585 -5.64 -14.97 -24.71
N GLY A 586 -6.93 -14.90 -24.39
CA GLY A 586 -7.48 -15.55 -23.21
C GLY A 586 -7.67 -17.04 -23.41
N ILE A 587 -7.20 -17.83 -22.45
CA ILE A 587 -7.33 -19.28 -22.43
C ILE A 587 -8.44 -19.64 -21.45
N LEU A 588 -9.31 -20.58 -21.84
CA LEU A 588 -10.36 -21.07 -20.95
C LEU A 588 -9.73 -21.77 -19.75
N LEU A 589 -10.03 -21.29 -18.54
CA LEU A 589 -9.63 -21.92 -17.28
C LEU A 589 -10.66 -22.97 -16.86
N LYS A 590 -11.93 -22.57 -16.83
CA LYS A 590 -13.06 -23.42 -16.45
C LYS A 590 -14.34 -22.92 -17.12
N SER A 591 -15.17 -23.85 -17.59
CA SER A 591 -16.51 -23.57 -18.12
C SER A 591 -17.56 -23.86 -17.05
N PHE A 592 -18.68 -23.15 -17.08
CA PHE A 592 -19.78 -23.28 -16.11
C PHE A 592 -19.36 -23.15 -14.64
N CYS A 593 -18.50 -22.17 -14.33
CA CYS A 593 -18.26 -21.74 -12.96
C CYS A 593 -19.54 -21.15 -12.35
N THR A 594 -19.76 -21.44 -11.08
CA THR A 594 -20.73 -20.73 -10.23
C THR A 594 -20.20 -19.37 -9.81
N LYS A 595 -21.09 -18.52 -9.29
CA LYS A 595 -20.71 -17.18 -8.80
C LYS A 595 -19.73 -17.28 -7.62
N GLU A 596 -19.92 -18.29 -6.77
CA GLU A 596 -19.18 -18.54 -5.54
C GLU A 596 -17.76 -19.10 -5.80
N GLU A 597 -17.56 -19.80 -6.90
CA GLU A 597 -16.24 -20.32 -7.29
C GLU A 597 -15.31 -19.25 -7.86
N ILE A 598 -15.86 -18.21 -8.51
CA ILE A 598 -15.07 -17.19 -9.23
C ILE A 598 -14.02 -16.50 -8.34
N PRO A 599 -14.34 -15.99 -7.14
CA PRO A 599 -13.34 -15.36 -6.28
C PRO A 599 -12.16 -16.30 -5.94
N LYS A 600 -12.45 -17.56 -5.63
CA LYS A 600 -11.42 -18.56 -5.29
C LYS A 600 -10.48 -18.82 -6.46
N LEU A 601 -11.04 -18.96 -7.67
CA LEU A 601 -10.24 -19.12 -8.90
C LEU A 601 -9.37 -17.89 -9.17
N ILE A 602 -9.88 -16.68 -8.94
CA ILE A 602 -9.08 -15.45 -9.12
C ILE A 602 -7.92 -15.39 -8.12
N ASP A 603 -8.14 -15.76 -6.85
CA ASP A 603 -7.07 -15.84 -5.85
C ASP A 603 -6.02 -16.89 -6.25
N ALA A 604 -6.43 -18.08 -6.70
CA ALA A 604 -5.52 -19.13 -7.18
C ALA A 604 -4.68 -18.68 -8.40
N VAL A 605 -5.30 -17.98 -9.37
CA VAL A 605 -4.60 -17.36 -10.50
C VAL A 605 -3.58 -16.33 -10.01
N SER A 606 -3.98 -15.48 -9.05
CA SER A 606 -3.11 -14.43 -8.50
C SER A 606 -1.91 -15.01 -7.77
N ASN A 607 -2.10 -16.05 -6.96
CA ASN A 607 -1.04 -16.76 -6.23
C ASN A 607 -0.05 -17.40 -7.19
N THR A 608 -0.55 -18.11 -8.20
CA THR A 608 0.28 -18.77 -9.22
C THR A 608 1.06 -17.73 -10.04
N PHE A 609 0.44 -16.59 -10.37
CA PHE A 609 1.10 -15.49 -11.05
C PHE A 609 2.20 -14.84 -10.19
N LEU A 610 1.96 -14.66 -8.90
CA LEU A 610 2.94 -14.15 -7.94
C LEU A 610 4.15 -15.09 -7.80
N LYS A 611 3.93 -16.40 -7.84
CA LYS A 611 4.98 -17.43 -7.77
C LYS A 611 5.92 -17.39 -8.99
N TYR A 612 5.37 -17.28 -10.19
CA TYR A 612 6.15 -17.47 -11.42
C TYR A 612 6.73 -16.21 -12.05
N ARG A 613 6.29 -15.03 -11.63
CA ARG A 613 6.83 -13.77 -12.16
C ARG A 613 8.32 -13.62 -11.88
N THR A 614 9.02 -12.94 -12.78
CA THR A 614 10.44 -12.62 -12.60
C THR A 614 10.72 -11.11 -12.67
N LYS A 615 9.84 -10.35 -13.34
CA LYS A 615 9.97 -8.90 -13.58
C LYS A 615 8.69 -8.18 -13.17
N PRO A 616 8.53 -7.85 -11.88
CA PRO A 616 7.42 -7.05 -11.39
C PRO A 616 7.26 -5.74 -12.15
N GLY A 617 6.02 -5.27 -12.31
CA GLY A 617 5.73 -4.02 -13.00
C GLY A 617 5.94 -4.04 -14.51
N ARG A 618 6.37 -5.17 -15.08
CA ARG A 618 6.60 -5.34 -16.53
C ARG A 618 5.85 -6.52 -17.13
N GLU A 619 5.67 -7.59 -16.36
CA GLU A 619 5.05 -8.82 -16.81
C GLU A 619 3.53 -8.82 -16.58
N ARG A 620 2.77 -9.24 -17.61
CA ARG A 620 1.31 -9.47 -17.54
C ARG A 620 1.04 -10.97 -17.43
N LEU A 621 -0.13 -11.32 -16.93
CA LEU A 621 -0.52 -12.71 -16.65
C LEU A 621 -0.24 -13.64 -17.85
N GLY A 622 -0.76 -13.32 -19.04
CA GLY A 622 -0.55 -14.15 -20.23
C GLY A 622 0.90 -14.27 -20.69
N ASN A 623 1.76 -13.29 -20.38
CA ASN A 623 3.17 -13.37 -20.73
C ASN A 623 3.89 -14.36 -19.81
N VAL A 624 3.55 -14.36 -18.52
CA VAL A 624 4.08 -15.33 -17.56
C VAL A 624 3.54 -16.73 -17.82
N MET A 625 2.24 -16.86 -18.13
CA MET A 625 1.65 -18.14 -18.52
C MET A 625 2.39 -18.77 -19.71
N ARG A 626 2.67 -17.98 -20.76
CA ARG A 626 3.44 -18.46 -21.93
C ARG A 626 4.87 -18.87 -21.57
N GLN A 627 5.53 -18.14 -20.67
CA GLN A 627 6.89 -18.48 -20.22
C GLN A 627 6.94 -19.77 -19.40
N VAL A 628 5.94 -20.00 -18.53
CA VAL A 628 5.85 -21.19 -17.67
C VAL A 628 5.38 -22.42 -18.45
N GLY A 629 4.60 -22.20 -19.51
CA GLY A 629 3.79 -23.20 -20.19
C GLY A 629 2.34 -23.13 -19.69
N GLU A 630 1.40 -22.85 -20.59
CA GLU A 630 0.01 -22.53 -20.27
C GLU A 630 -0.70 -23.69 -19.55
N GLY A 631 -0.51 -24.93 -20.01
CA GLY A 631 -1.08 -26.11 -19.38
C GLY A 631 -0.55 -26.36 -17.96
N ARG A 632 0.75 -26.10 -17.72
CA ARG A 632 1.35 -26.20 -16.38
C ARG A 632 0.75 -25.15 -15.44
N PHE A 633 0.63 -23.91 -15.92
CA PHE A 633 0.05 -22.83 -15.14
C PHE A 633 -1.41 -23.12 -14.78
N ILE A 634 -2.21 -23.55 -15.75
CA ILE A 634 -3.63 -23.88 -15.54
C ILE A 634 -3.79 -25.03 -14.54
N LYS A 635 -3.00 -26.09 -14.68
CA LYS A 635 -3.02 -27.23 -13.75
C LYS A 635 -2.79 -26.77 -12.31
N GLU A 636 -1.74 -25.97 -12.07
CA GLU A 636 -1.42 -25.49 -10.72
C GLU A 636 -2.49 -24.56 -10.15
N VAL A 637 -3.18 -23.77 -10.99
CA VAL A 637 -4.33 -22.96 -10.56
C VAL A 637 -5.49 -23.86 -10.11
N LEU A 638 -5.79 -24.91 -10.88
CA LEU A 638 -6.91 -25.80 -10.58
C LEU A 638 -6.63 -26.72 -9.38
N ASP A 639 -5.37 -27.10 -9.14
CA ASP A 639 -4.97 -27.90 -7.97
C ASP A 639 -5.14 -27.16 -6.63
N GLN A 640 -5.38 -25.84 -6.64
CA GLN A 640 -5.60 -25.01 -5.44
C GLN A 640 -7.06 -24.88 -5.00
N VAL A 641 -8.04 -25.28 -5.83
CA VAL A 641 -9.46 -24.91 -5.67
C VAL A 641 -10.38 -26.11 -5.51
#